data_AF-A0A8H8TSI7-F1
#
_entry.id   AF-A0A8H8TSI7-F1
#
_cell.length_a   1.000
_cell.length_b   1.000
_cell.length_c   1.000
_cell.angle_alpha   90.00
_cell.angle_beta   90.00
_cell.angle_gamma   90.00
#
_symmetry.space_group_name_H-M   'P 1'
#
loop_
_entity.id
_entity.type
_entity.pdbx_description
1 polymer ?
#
loop_
_entity_poly.entity_id
_entity_poly.type
_entity_poly.pdbx_seq_one_letter_code
_entity_poly.pdbx_strand_id
1 'polypeptide(L)'
;MSQLFQHQRRSLATVSSTLFPGEPSAPHLVTSAIPGPKSKELSEGIGTFQENRAHGFVVDYAKSQGNWIADADGNVLLDMFAQIASIAIGYNNPDLIALAKTDEFITATMNRAALGSFPPTNWQELVETGLGTVKPKGLSQVMTAMCGSCANEIAFKAAFMAYRARERGDKADFTADEMQSCMKNQSPGSPDLSILSFTSAFHGRLFGSLSATRSKAIHKLDIPSFNWPVVAWPDVKYPFSQNARENAEAEKASLAAVEEAIVSSTKAGSSYGPVAALIVEPIQSEGGDNHASPAFFQGLRDVTKKHGVFLIVDEVQTGVGATGSFWAHERWNLTTPPDFVTFSKKMQAAGFYHNVETRPSLPYRNYNTWMGDPTRTLQARQIIRTIQDHGLVQKTDEVGNYVYKALYDMIENGAGRGKVEKLRGENAGTFLAFDGKTPEVRDKLIMEMRKQGIHMGGCDFIWLINLSVPPATTTTPFYVHLSNMDAASASAATSGSRIDPATQQPTSVIVDNSGAITEDEAALYDRQIRLWGLESQNRLRTSHILIVGWNGIATEIVKNTVLSGVGSITILDPTPVDASIDLLSGFFFRDNDIRQPKCSQGPLDRARALNPLVKVHGISEQSDYETLIAGGDDAESWLRARKVDVLVVSTPLPSAKRGAYEYGLQERLIGLNDTARKAGVKFFLSSTYGFGGFYFADQITHDYIVERTIPVSSSSVESTSNGLTEEKKRIKQRQTFVPLSASLSHTWPNLTDRQQRRLKLPLDWFIWLALTDLQSSLANDAATTSIGASALKNRTIAMIKEKGLNPDIVLPPTEGGELEKIFENLVKAGGAGVTLAPVGSVLGGVLSQDILNSISGREEPVVNWLFLNSDASGAATVHKIGDLGNAVVVD
;
A
#
# COMPACT_ATOMS: atom_id res chain seq x y z
N MET A 1 27.41 -25.81 29.70
CA MET A 1 27.24 -25.87 28.23
C MET A 1 27.61 -27.22 27.61
N SER A 2 28.64 -27.95 28.08
CA SER A 2 29.03 -29.26 27.51
C SER A 2 28.22 -30.49 27.99
N GLN A 3 27.38 -30.37 29.03
CA GLN A 3 26.64 -31.50 29.61
C GLN A 3 25.15 -31.60 29.21
N LEU A 4 24.61 -30.64 28.46
CA LEU A 4 23.20 -30.63 28.02
C LEU A 4 22.96 -31.17 26.60
N PHE A 5 24.03 -31.45 25.83
CA PHE A 5 23.95 -31.96 24.45
C PHE A 5 23.86 -33.49 24.33
N GLN A 6 23.69 -34.22 25.44
CA GLN A 6 23.70 -35.69 25.46
C GLN A 6 22.32 -36.37 25.45
N HIS A 7 21.22 -35.63 25.27
CA HIS A 7 19.90 -36.26 25.11
C HIS A 7 19.48 -36.42 23.64
N GLN A 8 19.64 -37.66 23.18
CA GLN A 8 19.01 -38.32 22.03
C GLN A 8 18.99 -37.55 20.71
N ARG A 9 20.03 -37.77 19.89
CA ARG A 9 19.92 -37.72 18.42
C ARG A 9 18.92 -38.79 17.95
N ARG A 10 17.61 -38.53 18.05
CA ARG A 10 16.68 -39.14 17.11
C ARG A 10 16.76 -38.31 15.84
N SER A 11 17.40 -38.85 14.80
CA SER A 11 17.29 -38.25 13.47
C SER A 11 15.83 -38.39 13.05
N LEU A 12 15.02 -37.36 13.25
CA LEU A 12 13.83 -37.21 12.41
C LEU A 12 14.34 -37.18 10.98
N ALA A 13 13.95 -38.17 10.17
CA ALA A 13 14.42 -38.30 8.80
C ALA A 13 13.92 -37.10 8.00
N THR A 14 14.80 -36.13 7.78
CA THR A 14 14.46 -34.89 7.10
C THR A 14 14.39 -35.13 5.59
N VAL A 15 13.34 -34.62 4.94
CA VAL A 15 13.16 -34.78 3.48
C VAL A 15 13.89 -33.70 2.68
N SER A 16 14.31 -32.61 3.32
CA SER A 16 14.95 -31.50 2.61
C SER A 16 16.32 -31.86 2.05
N SER A 17 17.08 -32.75 2.70
CA SER A 17 18.33 -33.25 2.09
C SER A 17 18.09 -33.94 0.74
N THR A 18 16.89 -34.50 0.53
CA THR A 18 16.48 -35.14 -0.72
C THR A 18 15.85 -34.15 -1.69
N LEU A 19 14.97 -33.26 -1.20
CA LEU A 19 14.24 -32.29 -2.04
C LEU A 19 15.04 -31.03 -2.38
N PHE A 20 15.98 -30.64 -1.54
CA PHE A 20 16.81 -29.46 -1.66
C PHE A 20 18.29 -29.80 -1.40
N PRO A 21 18.94 -30.52 -2.33
CA PRO A 21 20.36 -30.80 -2.20
C PRO A 21 21.15 -29.49 -2.17
N GLY A 22 21.83 -29.23 -1.05
CA GLY A 22 22.62 -28.02 -0.85
C GLY A 22 21.90 -26.88 -0.16
N GLU A 23 20.67 -27.08 0.38
CA GLU A 23 20.11 -26.06 1.27
C GLU A 23 21.06 -25.78 2.46
N PRO A 24 21.13 -24.53 2.95
CA PRO A 24 21.93 -24.20 4.11
C PRO A 24 21.59 -25.06 5.34
N SER A 25 22.59 -25.37 6.18
CA SER A 25 22.37 -26.09 7.43
C SER A 25 22.23 -25.17 8.65
N ALA A 26 22.57 -23.88 8.50
CA ALA A 26 22.55 -22.86 9.54
C ALA A 26 22.42 -21.46 8.90
N PRO A 27 21.97 -20.44 9.65
CA PRO A 27 21.91 -19.07 9.15
C PRO A 27 23.30 -18.55 8.74
N HIS A 28 23.34 -17.70 7.73
CA HIS A 28 24.55 -17.03 7.28
C HIS A 28 24.34 -15.51 7.25
N LEU A 29 24.93 -14.80 8.19
CA LEU A 29 24.75 -13.35 8.34
C LEU A 29 26.03 -12.62 7.91
N VAL A 30 25.88 -11.71 6.96
CA VAL A 30 26.93 -10.84 6.42
C VAL A 30 26.83 -9.41 6.94
N THR A 31 25.66 -8.98 7.42
CA THR A 31 25.47 -7.67 8.05
C THR A 31 25.27 -7.79 9.57
N SER A 32 25.61 -6.73 10.30
CA SER A 32 25.40 -6.65 11.76
C SER A 32 23.94 -6.33 12.15
N ALA A 33 23.08 -6.01 11.18
CA ALA A 33 21.68 -5.68 11.38
C ALA A 33 20.85 -6.08 10.17
N ILE A 34 19.59 -6.43 10.42
CA ILE A 34 18.57 -6.74 9.40
C ILE A 34 17.35 -5.85 9.68
N PRO A 35 16.91 -5.02 8.73
CA PRO A 35 17.41 -4.89 7.35
C PRO A 35 18.81 -4.30 7.28
N GLY A 36 19.64 -4.83 6.38
CA GLY A 36 20.95 -4.28 6.08
C GLY A 36 20.86 -3.02 5.20
N PRO A 37 22.00 -2.36 4.92
CA PRO A 37 22.03 -1.12 4.15
C PRO A 37 21.44 -1.25 2.74
N LYS A 38 21.66 -2.38 2.04
CA LYS A 38 21.11 -2.59 0.70
C LYS A 38 19.61 -2.82 0.74
N SER A 39 19.11 -3.59 1.71
CA SER A 39 17.67 -3.74 1.92
C SER A 39 17.00 -2.41 2.21
N LYS A 40 17.62 -1.52 3.02
CA LYS A 40 17.09 -0.18 3.29
C LYS A 40 17.03 0.68 2.04
N GLU A 41 18.13 0.77 1.30
CA GLU A 41 18.22 1.51 0.03
C GLU A 41 17.13 1.06 -0.96
N LEU A 42 16.99 -0.25 -1.16
CA LEU A 42 15.97 -0.80 -2.05
C LEU A 42 14.55 -0.55 -1.54
N SER A 43 14.33 -0.69 -0.22
CA SER A 43 13.03 -0.42 0.39
C SER A 43 12.63 1.06 0.24
N GLU A 44 13.56 1.98 0.45
CA GLU A 44 13.37 3.42 0.22
C GLU A 44 13.07 3.71 -1.25
N GLY A 45 13.80 3.07 -2.17
CA GLY A 45 13.52 3.14 -3.61
C GLY A 45 12.11 2.66 -3.95
N ILE A 46 11.65 1.55 -3.37
CA ILE A 46 10.27 1.07 -3.52
C ILE A 46 9.27 2.07 -2.91
N GLY A 47 9.65 2.72 -1.80
CA GLY A 47 8.90 3.77 -1.12
C GLY A 47 8.56 4.97 -2.01
N THR A 48 9.24 5.14 -3.14
CA THR A 48 8.96 6.21 -4.10
C THR A 48 7.69 5.99 -4.92
N PHE A 49 7.21 4.75 -5.03
CA PHE A 49 6.02 4.41 -5.83
C PHE A 49 5.00 3.52 -5.13
N GLN A 50 5.30 2.99 -3.92
CA GLN A 50 4.33 2.28 -3.09
C GLN A 50 4.69 2.35 -1.60
N GLU A 51 3.71 2.06 -0.73
CA GLU A 51 3.93 1.94 0.72
C GLU A 51 5.01 0.90 1.06
N ASN A 52 6.05 1.32 1.78
CA ASN A 52 7.22 0.49 2.11
C ASN A 52 7.44 0.29 3.62
N ARG A 53 6.69 0.97 4.50
CA ARG A 53 6.93 0.97 5.96
C ARG A 53 6.66 -0.39 6.61
N ALA A 54 5.96 -1.28 5.92
CA ALA A 54 5.74 -2.66 6.36
C ALA A 54 6.88 -3.63 5.99
N HIS A 55 7.89 -3.20 5.23
CA HIS A 55 9.00 -4.07 4.83
C HIS A 55 9.88 -4.43 6.04
N GLY A 56 10.07 -5.74 6.29
CA GLY A 56 11.06 -6.23 7.25
C GLY A 56 12.48 -6.17 6.71
N PHE A 57 12.65 -6.50 5.43
CA PHE A 57 13.87 -6.43 4.61
C PHE A 57 13.46 -6.68 3.14
N VAL A 58 14.37 -6.44 2.18
CA VAL A 58 14.12 -6.74 0.76
C VAL A 58 14.71 -8.10 0.45
N VAL A 59 13.98 -8.96 -0.26
CA VAL A 59 14.31 -10.38 -0.44
C VAL A 59 15.04 -10.61 -1.77
N ASP A 60 16.12 -11.40 -1.74
CA ASP A 60 16.78 -11.97 -2.93
C ASP A 60 16.24 -13.39 -3.16
N TYR A 61 15.09 -13.49 -3.83
CA TYR A 61 14.46 -14.79 -4.09
C TYR A 61 15.32 -15.75 -4.92
N ALA A 62 16.27 -15.26 -5.71
CA ALA A 62 17.16 -16.12 -6.50
C ALA A 62 18.14 -16.91 -5.62
N LYS A 63 18.44 -16.40 -4.42
CA LYS A 63 19.34 -17.05 -3.44
C LYS A 63 18.60 -17.75 -2.30
N SER A 64 17.30 -17.54 -2.16
CA SER A 64 16.47 -18.29 -1.22
C SER A 64 16.37 -19.77 -1.64
N GLN A 65 16.38 -20.70 -0.71
CA GLN A 65 16.31 -22.14 -1.03
C GLN A 65 15.68 -22.92 0.12
N GLY A 66 14.71 -23.79 -0.17
CA GLY A 66 14.08 -24.63 0.83
C GLY A 66 13.48 -23.80 1.96
N ASN A 67 13.97 -23.98 3.18
CA ASN A 67 13.52 -23.24 4.36
C ASN A 67 14.23 -21.90 4.59
N TRP A 68 15.09 -21.48 3.67
CA TRP A 68 15.99 -20.35 3.87
C TRP A 68 15.64 -19.17 2.96
N ILE A 69 15.47 -18.00 3.56
CA ILE A 69 15.21 -16.75 2.86
C ILE A 69 16.47 -15.90 2.82
N ALA A 70 16.89 -15.50 1.62
CA ALA A 70 17.99 -14.58 1.43
C ALA A 70 17.48 -13.14 1.34
N ASP A 71 18.13 -12.20 2.03
CA ASP A 71 17.86 -10.77 1.84
C ASP A 71 18.80 -10.16 0.79
N ALA A 72 18.51 -8.92 0.38
CA ALA A 72 19.27 -8.19 -0.63
C ALA A 72 20.70 -7.83 -0.18
N ASP A 73 21.00 -7.96 1.11
CA ASP A 73 22.33 -7.76 1.66
C ASP A 73 23.17 -9.05 1.64
N GLY A 74 22.57 -10.19 1.28
CA GLY A 74 23.20 -11.50 1.23
C GLY A 74 23.09 -12.30 2.53
N ASN A 75 22.33 -11.82 3.52
CA ASN A 75 22.03 -12.62 4.71
C ASN A 75 21.08 -13.75 4.32
N VAL A 76 21.26 -14.92 4.92
CA VAL A 76 20.42 -16.10 4.73
C VAL A 76 19.86 -16.52 6.07
N LEU A 77 18.54 -16.41 6.22
CA LEU A 77 17.81 -16.63 7.46
C LEU A 77 16.95 -17.89 7.36
N LEU A 78 16.79 -18.60 8.47
CA LEU A 78 15.76 -19.63 8.59
C LEU A 78 14.40 -18.94 8.59
N ASP A 79 13.54 -19.28 7.62
CA ASP A 79 12.22 -18.68 7.48
C ASP A 79 11.14 -19.53 8.17
N MET A 80 10.65 -19.01 9.30
CA MET A 80 9.55 -19.57 10.08
C MET A 80 8.25 -18.78 9.91
N PHE A 81 8.19 -17.91 8.90
CA PHE A 81 7.02 -17.09 8.57
C PHE A 81 6.45 -17.41 7.18
N ALA A 82 7.29 -17.91 6.28
CA ALA A 82 6.89 -18.47 4.98
C ALA A 82 6.03 -17.52 4.15
N GLN A 83 6.41 -16.23 4.09
CA GLN A 83 5.64 -15.16 3.44
C GLN A 83 4.18 -15.10 3.91
N ILE A 84 3.97 -14.99 5.23
CA ILE A 84 2.64 -15.03 5.85
C ILE A 84 1.94 -16.36 5.49
N ALA A 85 2.64 -17.47 5.76
CA ALA A 85 2.13 -18.81 5.61
C ALA A 85 1.62 -19.14 4.20
N SER A 86 2.29 -18.64 3.15
CA SER A 86 1.89 -18.80 1.74
C SER A 86 2.84 -19.63 0.89
N ILE A 87 4.07 -19.86 1.35
CA ILE A 87 4.96 -20.85 0.75
C ILE A 87 4.68 -22.20 1.40
N ALA A 88 4.34 -23.21 0.60
CA ALA A 88 4.00 -24.55 1.11
C ALA A 88 5.23 -25.45 1.21
N ILE A 89 6.02 -25.54 0.12
CA ILE A 89 7.05 -26.56 -0.10
C ILE A 89 8.46 -25.97 -0.30
N GLY A 90 8.72 -24.80 0.31
CA GLY A 90 10.01 -24.12 0.30
C GLY A 90 10.30 -23.26 -0.94
N TYR A 91 11.31 -22.39 -0.82
CA TYR A 91 11.77 -21.50 -1.89
C TYR A 91 12.53 -22.25 -2.98
N ASN A 92 12.33 -21.85 -4.25
CA ASN A 92 13.01 -22.45 -5.41
C ASN A 92 12.91 -23.98 -5.46
N ASN A 93 11.71 -24.51 -5.17
CA ASN A 93 11.44 -25.94 -5.16
C ASN A 93 11.74 -26.59 -6.53
N PRO A 94 12.58 -27.65 -6.59
CA PRO A 94 12.96 -28.28 -7.86
C PRO A 94 11.77 -28.80 -8.69
N ASP A 95 10.71 -29.31 -8.06
CA ASP A 95 9.53 -29.80 -8.76
C ASP A 95 8.76 -28.66 -9.44
N LEU A 96 8.66 -27.51 -8.76
CA LEU A 96 8.05 -26.31 -9.34
C LEU A 96 8.91 -25.70 -10.45
N ILE A 97 10.24 -25.75 -10.32
CA ILE A 97 11.16 -25.34 -11.39
C ILE A 97 11.04 -26.28 -12.60
N ALA A 98 10.90 -27.59 -12.37
CA ALA A 98 10.67 -28.56 -13.43
C ALA A 98 9.34 -28.32 -14.13
N LEU A 99 8.26 -28.08 -13.37
CA LEU A 99 6.96 -27.69 -13.91
C LEU A 99 7.06 -26.43 -14.79
N ALA A 100 7.78 -25.40 -14.34
CA ALA A 100 7.93 -24.13 -15.07
C ALA A 100 8.58 -24.28 -16.46
N LYS A 101 9.27 -25.40 -16.71
CA LYS A 101 9.93 -25.73 -17.99
C LYS A 101 9.06 -26.60 -18.92
N THR A 102 7.84 -26.94 -18.52
CA THR A 102 6.92 -27.76 -19.33
C THR A 102 6.11 -26.91 -20.32
N ASP A 103 5.75 -27.50 -21.46
CA ASP A 103 4.92 -26.82 -22.48
C ASP A 103 3.54 -26.41 -21.94
N GLU A 104 2.95 -27.22 -21.04
CA GLU A 104 1.67 -26.91 -20.41
C GLU A 104 1.76 -25.64 -19.56
N PHE A 105 2.84 -25.48 -18.79
CA PHE A 105 3.10 -24.28 -18.00
C PHE A 105 3.40 -23.06 -18.88
N ILE A 106 4.24 -23.21 -19.90
CA ILE A 106 4.54 -22.15 -20.88
C ILE A 106 3.25 -21.66 -21.55
N THR A 107 2.40 -22.59 -21.98
CA THR A 107 1.12 -22.26 -22.61
C THR A 107 0.20 -21.51 -21.65
N ALA A 108 0.05 -22.00 -20.42
CA ALA A 108 -0.78 -21.37 -19.40
C ALA A 108 -0.31 -19.96 -19.02
N THR A 109 1.00 -19.75 -18.88
CA THR A 109 1.54 -18.44 -18.47
C THR A 109 1.50 -17.39 -19.59
N MET A 110 1.51 -17.81 -20.86
CA MET A 110 1.39 -16.89 -22.00
C MET A 110 -0.06 -16.54 -22.33
N ASN A 111 -1.01 -17.41 -21.96
CA ASN A 111 -2.41 -17.28 -22.33
C ASN A 111 -3.32 -17.32 -21.09
N ARG A 112 -3.50 -16.15 -20.47
CA ARG A 112 -4.38 -16.04 -19.31
C ARG A 112 -5.85 -16.12 -19.71
N ALA A 113 -6.44 -17.30 -19.57
CA ALA A 113 -7.82 -17.58 -19.95
C ALA A 113 -8.85 -16.84 -19.08
N ALA A 114 -9.93 -16.38 -19.72
CA ALA A 114 -11.15 -16.01 -19.01
C ALA A 114 -11.96 -17.28 -18.73
N LEU A 115 -11.58 -18.00 -17.66
CA LEU A 115 -11.99 -19.40 -17.40
C LEU A 115 -13.50 -19.65 -17.42
N GLY A 116 -14.30 -18.65 -17.06
CA GLY A 116 -15.76 -18.77 -17.06
C GLY A 116 -16.41 -18.80 -18.45
N SER A 117 -15.73 -18.29 -19.49
CA SER A 117 -16.22 -18.27 -20.87
C SER A 117 -15.36 -19.10 -21.82
N PHE A 118 -14.04 -19.08 -21.65
CA PHE A 118 -13.08 -19.65 -22.58
C PHE A 118 -12.02 -20.49 -21.83
N PRO A 119 -12.43 -21.57 -21.13
CA PRO A 119 -11.48 -22.44 -20.45
C PRO A 119 -10.56 -23.17 -21.47
N PRO A 120 -9.30 -23.44 -21.12
CA PRO A 120 -8.41 -24.24 -21.98
C PRO A 120 -8.89 -25.70 -22.05
N THR A 121 -8.50 -26.41 -23.11
CA THR A 121 -8.96 -27.78 -23.39
C THR A 121 -8.62 -28.79 -22.30
N ASN A 122 -7.56 -28.55 -21.52
CA ASN A 122 -7.11 -29.38 -20.41
C ASN A 122 -7.64 -28.92 -19.03
N TRP A 123 -8.54 -27.92 -18.97
CA TRP A 123 -8.99 -27.35 -17.70
C TRP A 123 -9.61 -28.39 -16.75
N GLN A 124 -10.44 -29.28 -17.28
CA GLN A 124 -11.08 -30.34 -16.47
C GLN A 124 -10.02 -31.25 -15.84
N GLU A 125 -9.12 -31.81 -16.64
CA GLU A 125 -8.04 -32.69 -16.17
C GLU A 125 -7.17 -31.97 -15.13
N LEU A 126 -6.81 -30.72 -15.38
CA LEU A 126 -6.00 -29.91 -14.48
C LEU A 126 -6.66 -29.76 -13.10
N VAL A 127 -7.96 -29.46 -13.07
CA VAL A 127 -8.72 -29.37 -11.82
C VAL A 127 -8.82 -30.73 -11.15
N GLU A 128 -9.21 -31.79 -11.87
CA GLU A 128 -9.43 -33.13 -11.32
C GLU A 128 -8.14 -33.76 -10.74
N THR A 129 -7.01 -33.59 -11.44
CA THR A 129 -5.70 -34.14 -11.04
C THR A 129 -4.93 -33.26 -10.04
N GLY A 130 -5.43 -32.05 -9.76
CA GLY A 130 -4.89 -31.12 -8.78
C GLY A 130 -5.86 -30.90 -7.63
N LEU A 131 -6.56 -29.76 -7.64
CA LEU A 131 -7.51 -29.35 -6.60
C LEU A 131 -8.56 -30.42 -6.29
N GLY A 132 -8.99 -31.20 -7.28
CA GLY A 132 -9.94 -32.28 -7.16
C GLY A 132 -9.47 -33.45 -6.27
N THR A 133 -8.16 -33.63 -6.10
CA THR A 133 -7.57 -34.72 -5.30
C THR A 133 -7.59 -34.46 -3.79
N VAL A 134 -7.78 -33.20 -3.39
CA VAL A 134 -7.76 -32.74 -2.00
C VAL A 134 -9.07 -32.08 -1.58
N LYS A 135 -10.18 -32.45 -2.22
CA LYS A 135 -11.51 -31.96 -1.82
C LYS A 135 -11.80 -32.32 -0.36
N PRO A 136 -12.25 -31.36 0.47
CA PRO A 136 -12.74 -31.67 1.81
C PRO A 136 -13.82 -32.74 1.78
N LYS A 137 -13.80 -33.64 2.76
CA LYS A 137 -14.76 -34.75 2.85
C LYS A 137 -16.20 -34.22 2.83
N GLY A 138 -17.01 -34.74 1.91
CA GLY A 138 -18.42 -34.35 1.77
C GLY A 138 -18.67 -33.13 0.86
N LEU A 139 -17.63 -32.53 0.27
CA LEU A 139 -17.74 -31.49 -0.74
C LEU A 139 -17.34 -32.01 -2.12
N SER A 140 -18.12 -31.67 -3.15
CA SER A 140 -17.99 -32.25 -4.49
C SER A 140 -17.57 -31.25 -5.57
N GLN A 141 -17.77 -29.96 -5.33
CA GLN A 141 -17.57 -28.87 -6.29
C GLN A 141 -16.45 -27.93 -5.85
N VAL A 142 -15.81 -27.27 -6.81
CA VAL A 142 -14.82 -26.22 -6.57
C VAL A 142 -15.10 -25.04 -7.50
N MET A 143 -14.98 -23.83 -6.97
CA MET A 143 -14.95 -22.60 -7.75
C MET A 143 -13.64 -21.87 -7.46
N THR A 144 -12.88 -21.60 -8.51
CA THR A 144 -11.56 -20.96 -8.43
C THR A 144 -11.66 -19.44 -8.36
N ALA A 145 -10.68 -18.83 -7.67
CA ALA A 145 -10.59 -17.42 -7.34
C ALA A 145 -9.14 -16.92 -7.48
N MET A 146 -8.94 -15.62 -7.30
CA MET A 146 -7.61 -15.00 -7.42
C MET A 146 -6.82 -14.92 -6.11
N CYS A 147 -7.51 -14.81 -4.98
CA CYS A 147 -6.92 -14.70 -3.64
C CYS A 147 -7.94 -15.04 -2.55
N GLY A 148 -7.51 -15.09 -1.29
CA GLY A 148 -8.38 -15.43 -0.16
C GLY A 148 -9.54 -14.46 0.05
N SER A 149 -9.33 -13.15 -0.13
CA SER A 149 -10.42 -12.17 0.04
C SER A 149 -11.54 -12.38 -0.98
N CYS A 150 -11.19 -12.53 -2.27
CA CYS A 150 -12.21 -12.77 -3.27
C CYS A 150 -12.82 -14.17 -3.17
N ALA A 151 -12.07 -15.19 -2.70
CA ALA A 151 -12.61 -16.52 -2.39
C ALA A 151 -13.70 -16.46 -1.31
N ASN A 152 -13.46 -15.71 -0.22
CA ASN A 152 -14.45 -15.48 0.82
C ASN A 152 -15.67 -14.70 0.29
N GLU A 153 -15.46 -13.63 -0.49
CA GLU A 153 -16.60 -12.85 -1.00
C GLU A 153 -17.49 -13.63 -1.99
N ILE A 154 -16.92 -14.46 -2.86
CA ILE A 154 -17.74 -15.30 -3.74
C ILE A 154 -18.42 -16.45 -2.97
N ALA A 155 -17.84 -16.94 -1.86
CA ALA A 155 -18.52 -17.85 -0.95
C ALA A 155 -19.68 -17.16 -0.22
N PHE A 156 -19.52 -15.91 0.22
CA PHE A 156 -20.63 -15.10 0.77
C PHE A 156 -21.75 -14.95 -0.24
N LYS A 157 -21.43 -14.56 -1.48
CA LYS A 157 -22.41 -14.46 -2.55
C LYS A 157 -23.09 -15.80 -2.81
N ALA A 158 -22.36 -16.91 -2.85
CA ALA A 158 -22.94 -18.25 -3.00
C ALA A 158 -23.94 -18.56 -1.88
N ALA A 159 -23.57 -18.29 -0.63
CA ALA A 159 -24.44 -18.46 0.53
C ALA A 159 -25.69 -17.56 0.46
N PHE A 160 -25.55 -16.27 0.14
CA PHE A 160 -26.69 -15.37 -0.01
C PHE A 160 -27.64 -15.81 -1.14
N MET A 161 -27.10 -16.23 -2.27
CA MET A 161 -27.90 -16.72 -3.39
C MET A 161 -28.63 -18.01 -3.05
N ALA A 162 -27.96 -18.96 -2.38
CA ALA A 162 -28.58 -20.19 -1.92
C ALA A 162 -29.65 -19.94 -0.85
N TYR A 163 -29.42 -19.00 0.07
CA TYR A 163 -30.39 -18.57 1.07
C TYR A 163 -31.66 -18.02 0.42
N ARG A 164 -31.50 -17.09 -0.53
CA ARG A 164 -32.63 -16.49 -1.28
C ARG A 164 -33.31 -17.46 -2.23
N ALA A 165 -32.58 -18.41 -2.81
CA ALA A 165 -33.17 -19.48 -3.61
C ALA A 165 -34.10 -20.34 -2.75
N ARG A 166 -33.66 -20.73 -1.54
CA ARG A 166 -34.48 -21.48 -0.59
C ARG A 166 -35.74 -20.72 -0.16
N GLU A 167 -35.64 -19.43 0.11
CA GLU A 167 -36.81 -18.60 0.47
C GLU A 167 -37.82 -18.45 -0.67
N ARG A 168 -37.32 -18.23 -1.89
CA ARG A 168 -38.16 -18.09 -3.08
C ARG A 168 -38.74 -19.42 -3.56
N GLY A 169 -38.07 -20.52 -3.24
CA GLY A 169 -38.19 -21.83 -3.90
C GLY A 169 -37.16 -21.98 -5.01
N ASP A 170 -36.38 -23.06 -4.99
CA ASP A 170 -35.16 -23.24 -5.81
C ASP A 170 -35.35 -23.10 -7.34
N LYS A 171 -36.59 -23.23 -7.83
CA LYS A 171 -36.95 -23.12 -9.25
C LYS A 171 -37.85 -21.93 -9.58
N ALA A 172 -38.08 -21.03 -8.62
CA ALA A 172 -38.89 -19.85 -8.84
C ALA A 172 -38.11 -18.78 -9.60
N ASP A 173 -38.76 -18.15 -10.58
CA ASP A 173 -38.22 -17.01 -11.31
C ASP A 173 -38.09 -15.77 -10.42
N PHE A 174 -37.18 -14.86 -10.77
CA PHE A 174 -37.08 -13.56 -10.10
C PHE A 174 -38.31 -12.70 -10.39
N THR A 175 -38.78 -11.96 -9.40
CA THR A 175 -39.88 -11.01 -9.60
C THR A 175 -39.40 -9.74 -10.29
N ALA A 176 -40.31 -9.03 -10.96
CA ALA A 176 -40.00 -7.73 -11.57
C ALA A 176 -39.46 -6.73 -10.53
N ASP A 177 -40.02 -6.73 -9.32
CA ASP A 177 -39.58 -5.87 -8.21
C ASP A 177 -38.16 -6.22 -7.75
N GLU A 178 -37.81 -7.51 -7.63
CA GLU A 178 -36.45 -7.95 -7.33
C GLU A 178 -35.47 -7.47 -8.41
N MET A 179 -35.81 -7.62 -9.68
CA MET A 179 -34.96 -7.20 -10.79
C MET A 179 -34.77 -5.68 -10.87
N GLN A 180 -35.82 -4.90 -10.60
CA GLN A 180 -35.73 -3.43 -10.68
C GLN A 180 -35.02 -2.82 -9.47
N SER A 181 -35.30 -3.33 -8.26
CA SER A 181 -34.73 -2.79 -7.01
C SER A 181 -33.25 -3.13 -6.85
N CYS A 182 -32.78 -4.31 -7.29
CA CYS A 182 -31.36 -4.67 -7.18
C CYS A 182 -30.45 -3.72 -7.96
N MET A 183 -30.90 -3.21 -9.12
CA MET A 183 -30.16 -2.24 -9.94
C MET A 183 -30.02 -0.87 -9.28
N LYS A 184 -30.74 -0.63 -8.18
CA LYS A 184 -30.68 0.58 -7.36
C LYS A 184 -30.10 0.32 -5.97
N ASN A 185 -29.54 -0.88 -5.73
CA ASN A 185 -29.08 -1.34 -4.43
C ASN A 185 -30.17 -1.33 -3.35
N GLN A 186 -31.41 -1.65 -3.72
CA GLN A 186 -32.59 -1.62 -2.84
C GLN A 186 -33.21 -3.01 -2.68
N SER A 187 -33.92 -3.21 -1.57
CA SER A 187 -34.78 -4.38 -1.36
C SER A 187 -36.01 -4.35 -2.27
N PRO A 188 -36.58 -5.51 -2.64
CA PRO A 188 -36.18 -6.86 -2.22
C PRO A 188 -35.02 -7.47 -3.03
N GLY A 189 -34.60 -6.83 -4.12
CA GLY A 189 -33.59 -7.35 -5.04
C GLY A 189 -32.18 -7.42 -4.47
N SER A 190 -31.81 -6.43 -3.66
CA SER A 190 -30.62 -6.45 -2.80
C SER A 190 -31.08 -6.65 -1.36
N PRO A 191 -31.15 -7.92 -0.88
CA PRO A 191 -31.69 -8.22 0.44
C PRO A 191 -30.70 -7.80 1.53
N ASP A 192 -31.24 -7.39 2.68
CA ASP A 192 -30.46 -7.14 3.88
C ASP A 192 -30.14 -8.49 4.55
N LEU A 193 -29.11 -9.19 4.06
CA LEU A 193 -28.61 -10.45 4.65
C LEU A 193 -27.25 -10.22 5.30
N SER A 194 -26.96 -11.04 6.31
CA SER A 194 -25.76 -10.91 7.13
C SER A 194 -24.85 -12.14 7.07
N ILE A 195 -23.55 -11.89 7.23
CA ILE A 195 -22.56 -12.92 7.56
C ILE A 195 -22.17 -12.76 9.03
N LEU A 196 -22.40 -13.79 9.85
CA LEU A 196 -21.93 -13.79 11.22
C LEU A 196 -20.45 -14.15 11.29
N SER A 197 -19.66 -13.39 12.05
CA SER A 197 -18.25 -13.68 12.31
C SER A 197 -17.88 -13.51 13.79
N PHE A 198 -16.60 -13.68 14.11
CA PHE A 198 -16.09 -13.60 15.48
C PHE A 198 -15.21 -12.38 15.73
N THR A 199 -15.11 -11.96 16.99
CA THR A 199 -14.05 -11.02 17.42
C THR A 199 -12.69 -11.59 17.08
N SER A 200 -11.70 -10.71 16.83
CA SER A 200 -10.33 -11.09 16.43
C SER A 200 -10.19 -11.76 15.06
N ALA A 201 -11.26 -12.13 14.36
CA ALA A 201 -11.18 -12.83 13.07
C ALA A 201 -10.49 -12.03 11.95
N PHE A 202 -9.95 -12.71 10.94
CA PHE A 202 -9.42 -12.10 9.71
C PHE A 202 -9.80 -12.91 8.48
N HIS A 203 -10.67 -12.33 7.64
CA HIS A 203 -11.20 -12.98 6.43
C HIS A 203 -10.82 -12.24 5.14
N GLY A 204 -10.02 -11.18 5.23
CA GLY A 204 -9.60 -10.37 4.08
C GLY A 204 -9.86 -8.88 4.24
N ARG A 205 -9.59 -8.14 3.15
CA ARG A 205 -9.58 -6.67 3.12
C ARG A 205 -10.43 -6.04 2.00
N LEU A 206 -11.21 -6.82 1.25
CA LEU A 206 -12.28 -6.30 0.39
C LEU A 206 -13.52 -5.99 1.23
N PHE A 207 -14.44 -5.11 0.79
CA PHE A 207 -15.53 -4.59 1.64
C PHE A 207 -16.35 -5.65 2.41
N GLY A 208 -16.74 -6.74 1.75
CA GLY A 208 -17.49 -7.83 2.41
C GLY A 208 -16.60 -8.61 3.37
N SER A 209 -15.45 -9.09 2.89
CA SER A 209 -14.48 -9.82 3.72
C SER A 209 -13.97 -9.02 4.93
N LEU A 210 -13.77 -7.71 4.77
CA LEU A 210 -13.37 -6.79 5.83
C LEU A 210 -14.51 -6.53 6.82
N SER A 211 -15.77 -6.56 6.35
CA SER A 211 -16.94 -6.51 7.22
C SER A 211 -17.11 -7.77 8.07
N ALA A 212 -16.49 -8.88 7.71
CA ALA A 212 -16.35 -10.07 8.57
C ALA A 212 -15.07 -10.06 9.44
N THR A 213 -14.00 -9.36 9.03
CA THR A 213 -12.74 -9.20 9.81
C THR A 213 -12.93 -8.35 11.08
N ARG A 214 -12.30 -8.74 12.20
CA ARG A 214 -12.29 -8.06 13.52
C ARG A 214 -10.92 -8.11 14.22
N SER A 215 -9.83 -8.24 13.47
CA SER A 215 -8.46 -8.46 13.98
C SER A 215 -7.82 -7.23 14.62
N LYS A 216 -7.59 -6.15 13.86
CA LYS A 216 -6.86 -4.95 14.32
C LYS A 216 -7.57 -3.69 13.84
N ALA A 217 -7.61 -2.66 14.68
CA ALA A 217 -8.27 -1.39 14.34
C ALA A 217 -7.73 -0.78 13.04
N ILE A 218 -6.41 -0.80 12.84
CA ILE A 218 -5.75 -0.26 11.63
C ILE A 218 -6.16 -0.97 10.33
N HIS A 219 -6.72 -2.18 10.41
CA HIS A 219 -7.27 -2.86 9.22
C HIS A 219 -8.64 -2.30 8.81
N LYS A 220 -9.34 -1.60 9.72
CA LYS A 220 -10.77 -1.30 9.63
C LYS A 220 -11.11 0.19 9.65
N LEU A 221 -10.29 1.00 10.33
CA LEU A 221 -10.49 2.44 10.42
C LEU A 221 -10.66 3.02 9.01
N ASP A 222 -11.53 4.02 8.89
CA ASP A 222 -11.74 4.79 7.66
C ASP A 222 -12.45 4.07 6.49
N ILE A 223 -12.88 2.82 6.66
CA ILE A 223 -13.48 2.01 5.58
C ILE A 223 -14.96 1.73 5.87
N PRO A 224 -15.90 2.06 4.94
CA PRO A 224 -17.30 1.64 5.04
C PRO A 224 -17.46 0.14 5.29
N SER A 225 -18.47 -0.24 6.06
CA SER A 225 -18.70 -1.65 6.39
C SER A 225 -20.19 -2.00 6.45
N PHE A 226 -20.49 -3.28 6.30
CA PHE A 226 -21.82 -3.82 6.52
C PHE A 226 -22.07 -4.03 8.01
N ASN A 227 -23.28 -3.69 8.47
CA ASN A 227 -23.68 -3.89 9.86
C ASN A 227 -24.02 -5.37 10.11
N TRP A 228 -23.00 -6.23 10.09
CA TRP A 228 -23.13 -7.67 10.29
C TRP A 228 -22.77 -8.06 11.73
N PRO A 229 -23.44 -9.10 12.30
CA PRO A 229 -23.25 -9.51 13.67
C PRO A 229 -21.86 -10.09 13.91
N VAL A 230 -21.34 -9.81 15.10
CA VAL A 230 -20.08 -10.35 15.61
C VAL A 230 -20.31 -10.97 16.98
N VAL A 231 -19.76 -12.15 17.20
CA VAL A 231 -19.78 -12.86 18.49
C VAL A 231 -18.36 -12.95 19.06
N ALA A 232 -18.24 -12.92 20.39
CA ALA A 232 -16.95 -13.12 21.02
C ALA A 232 -16.40 -14.53 20.74
N TRP A 233 -15.12 -14.61 20.34
CA TRP A 233 -14.38 -15.88 20.35
C TRP A 233 -14.28 -16.40 21.80
N PRO A 234 -14.33 -17.71 22.06
CA PRO A 234 -14.20 -18.24 23.42
C PRO A 234 -12.84 -17.87 24.06
N ASP A 235 -12.89 -17.28 25.26
CA ASP A 235 -11.71 -16.92 26.05
C ASP A 235 -11.11 -18.16 26.76
N VAL A 236 -10.51 -19.04 25.96
CA VAL A 236 -9.86 -20.27 26.44
C VAL A 236 -8.56 -19.97 27.19
N LYS A 237 -8.22 -20.82 28.16
CA LYS A 237 -7.03 -20.76 29.01
C LYS A 237 -6.02 -21.85 28.63
N TYR A 238 -4.74 -21.52 28.83
CA TYR A 238 -3.60 -22.37 28.53
C TYR A 238 -2.78 -22.67 29.81
N PRO A 239 -2.11 -23.84 29.92
CA PRO A 239 -2.11 -24.96 28.98
C PRO A 239 -3.51 -25.57 28.80
N PHE A 240 -3.89 -25.85 27.55
CA PHE A 240 -5.27 -26.16 27.19
C PHE A 240 -5.81 -27.40 27.93
N SER A 241 -4.97 -28.43 28.03
CA SER A 241 -5.27 -29.69 28.71
C SER A 241 -5.51 -29.55 30.22
N GLN A 242 -4.99 -28.49 30.86
CA GLN A 242 -5.14 -28.26 32.30
C GLN A 242 -6.38 -27.43 32.67
N ASN A 243 -7.06 -26.83 31.68
CA ASN A 243 -8.18 -25.91 31.87
C ASN A 243 -9.46 -26.40 31.16
N ALA A 244 -9.63 -27.72 31.03
CA ALA A 244 -10.66 -28.32 30.18
C ALA A 244 -12.09 -27.90 30.55
N ARG A 245 -12.40 -27.74 31.84
CA ARG A 245 -13.73 -27.35 32.30
C ARG A 245 -14.03 -25.89 31.98
N GLU A 246 -13.12 -25.00 32.36
CA GLU A 246 -13.22 -23.56 32.12
C GLU A 246 -13.32 -23.26 30.61
N ASN A 247 -12.53 -23.98 29.80
CA ASN A 247 -12.57 -23.86 28.34
C ASN A 247 -13.91 -24.33 27.77
N ALA A 248 -14.44 -25.46 28.25
CA ALA A 248 -15.75 -25.95 27.82
C ALA A 248 -16.90 -24.98 28.19
N GLU A 249 -16.81 -24.32 29.36
CA GLU A 249 -17.79 -23.30 29.77
C GLU A 249 -17.70 -22.05 28.88
N ALA A 250 -16.49 -21.56 28.57
CA ALA A 250 -16.29 -20.43 27.67
C ALA A 250 -16.77 -20.72 26.24
N GLU A 251 -16.47 -21.92 25.71
CA GLU A 251 -16.94 -22.39 24.41
C GLU A 251 -18.47 -22.50 24.36
N LYS A 252 -19.09 -23.06 25.40
CA LYS A 252 -20.55 -23.14 25.52
C LYS A 252 -21.21 -21.75 25.54
N ALA A 253 -20.63 -20.79 26.25
CA ALA A 253 -21.13 -19.43 26.28
C ALA A 253 -21.06 -18.75 24.90
N SER A 254 -19.95 -18.92 24.19
CA SER A 254 -19.81 -18.42 22.81
C SER A 254 -20.82 -19.07 21.86
N LEU A 255 -21.04 -20.39 21.95
CA LEU A 255 -22.06 -21.10 21.16
C LEU A 255 -23.48 -20.59 21.42
N ALA A 256 -23.82 -20.33 22.68
CA ALA A 256 -25.11 -19.76 23.04
C ALA A 256 -25.30 -18.36 22.43
N ALA A 257 -24.26 -17.52 22.44
CA ALA A 257 -24.27 -16.19 21.83
C ALA A 257 -24.37 -16.26 20.28
N VAL A 258 -23.74 -17.25 19.64
CA VAL A 258 -23.92 -17.52 18.21
C VAL A 258 -25.37 -17.86 17.90
N GLU A 259 -25.97 -18.79 18.64
CA GLU A 259 -27.37 -19.16 18.44
C GLU A 259 -28.31 -17.97 18.68
N GLU A 260 -28.07 -17.16 19.72
CA GLU A 260 -28.84 -15.95 20.00
C GLU A 260 -28.74 -14.92 18.87
N ALA A 261 -27.53 -14.68 18.33
CA ALA A 261 -27.33 -13.75 17.21
C ALA A 261 -28.07 -14.22 15.94
N ILE A 262 -28.06 -15.53 15.66
CA ILE A 262 -28.81 -16.09 14.52
C ILE A 262 -30.32 -15.91 14.73
N VAL A 263 -30.85 -16.29 15.90
CA VAL A 263 -32.30 -16.22 16.19
C VAL A 263 -32.80 -14.77 16.28
N SER A 264 -32.00 -13.86 16.80
CA SER A 264 -32.37 -12.44 16.86
C SER A 264 -32.38 -11.77 15.48
N SER A 265 -31.50 -12.20 14.56
CA SER A 265 -31.41 -11.65 13.20
C SER A 265 -32.71 -11.75 12.38
N THR A 266 -33.58 -12.71 12.69
CA THR A 266 -34.83 -12.94 11.96
C THR A 266 -36.03 -12.22 12.59
N LYS A 267 -35.85 -11.55 13.73
CA LYS A 267 -36.94 -10.85 14.43
C LYS A 267 -37.16 -9.47 13.81
N ALA A 268 -38.43 -9.05 13.78
CA ALA A 268 -38.77 -7.69 13.38
C ALA A 268 -38.07 -6.67 14.30
N GLY A 269 -37.43 -5.65 13.70
CA GLY A 269 -36.67 -4.64 14.44
C GLY A 269 -35.25 -5.06 14.85
N SER A 270 -34.73 -6.19 14.35
CA SER A 270 -33.32 -6.54 14.49
C SER A 270 -32.41 -5.41 13.99
N SER A 271 -31.25 -5.23 14.63
CA SER A 271 -30.25 -4.23 14.23
C SER A 271 -29.53 -4.59 12.92
N TYR A 272 -29.63 -5.84 12.48
CA TYR A 272 -29.05 -6.37 11.26
C TYR A 272 -29.99 -7.41 10.64
N GLY A 273 -29.92 -7.59 9.32
CA GLY A 273 -30.75 -8.55 8.62
C GLY A 273 -30.38 -10.02 8.87
N PRO A 274 -31.20 -10.98 8.41
CA PRO A 274 -31.04 -12.41 8.69
C PRO A 274 -29.64 -12.95 8.39
N VAL A 275 -29.11 -13.76 9.31
CA VAL A 275 -27.81 -14.41 9.12
C VAL A 275 -27.95 -15.51 8.06
N ALA A 276 -27.32 -15.32 6.90
CA ALA A 276 -27.30 -16.31 5.83
C ALA A 276 -26.17 -17.33 6.01
N ALA A 277 -25.02 -16.88 6.51
CA ALA A 277 -23.88 -17.75 6.79
C ALA A 277 -23.10 -17.30 8.02
N LEU A 278 -22.41 -18.25 8.64
CA LEU A 278 -21.38 -18.05 9.65
C LEU A 278 -20.02 -18.38 9.02
N ILE A 279 -19.07 -17.46 9.10
CA ILE A 279 -17.68 -17.69 8.68
C ILE A 279 -16.76 -17.85 9.88
N VAL A 280 -15.86 -18.84 9.84
CA VAL A 280 -14.93 -19.15 10.93
C VAL A 280 -13.59 -19.68 10.42
N GLU A 281 -12.49 -19.19 10.99
CA GLU A 281 -11.15 -19.76 10.83
C GLU A 281 -10.98 -20.96 11.78
N PRO A 282 -10.33 -22.07 11.37
CA PRO A 282 -10.09 -23.16 12.31
C PRO A 282 -9.17 -22.82 13.48
N ILE A 283 -8.22 -21.93 13.23
CA ILE A 283 -7.38 -21.28 14.23
C ILE A 283 -7.32 -19.82 13.77
N GLN A 284 -7.83 -18.88 14.56
CA GLN A 284 -7.81 -17.46 14.17
C GLN A 284 -6.37 -17.00 14.13
N SER A 285 -5.86 -16.59 12.97
CA SER A 285 -4.42 -16.37 12.80
C SER A 285 -4.02 -14.95 13.18
N GLU A 286 -4.32 -13.96 12.32
CA GLU A 286 -4.03 -12.53 12.55
C GLU A 286 -4.63 -11.96 13.84
N GLY A 287 -5.67 -12.61 14.36
CA GLY A 287 -6.32 -12.33 15.63
C GLY A 287 -5.57 -12.76 16.88
N GLY A 288 -4.44 -13.45 16.73
CA GLY A 288 -3.57 -13.89 17.83
C GLY A 288 -3.52 -15.40 18.04
N ASP A 289 -3.58 -16.22 16.99
CA ASP A 289 -3.56 -17.69 17.09
C ASP A 289 -4.58 -18.25 18.08
N ASN A 290 -5.84 -17.83 17.97
CA ASN A 290 -6.87 -18.26 18.92
C ASN A 290 -7.37 -19.66 18.54
N HIS A 291 -7.14 -20.64 19.43
CA HIS A 291 -7.64 -22.00 19.28
C HIS A 291 -8.99 -22.19 19.99
N ALA A 292 -9.72 -23.23 19.57
CA ALA A 292 -10.87 -23.78 20.26
C ALA A 292 -10.87 -25.31 20.10
N SER A 293 -11.62 -26.01 20.94
CA SER A 293 -11.72 -27.47 20.87
C SER A 293 -12.51 -27.94 19.64
N PRO A 294 -12.30 -29.18 19.17
CA PRO A 294 -13.18 -29.83 18.20
C PRO A 294 -14.69 -29.74 18.57
N ALA A 295 -15.02 -29.83 19.86
CA ALA A 295 -16.41 -29.79 20.33
C ALA A 295 -17.07 -28.43 20.08
N PHE A 296 -16.32 -27.33 20.16
CA PHE A 296 -16.81 -26.00 19.80
C PHE A 296 -17.24 -25.96 18.33
N PHE A 297 -16.40 -26.43 17.41
CA PHE A 297 -16.72 -26.43 15.98
C PHE A 297 -17.86 -27.40 15.61
N GLN A 298 -17.95 -28.54 16.30
CA GLN A 298 -19.12 -29.42 16.21
C GLN A 298 -20.40 -28.68 16.64
N GLY A 299 -20.36 -27.97 17.76
CA GLY A 299 -21.47 -27.13 18.23
C GLY A 299 -21.85 -26.03 17.23
N LEU A 300 -20.87 -25.36 16.61
CA LEU A 300 -21.14 -24.39 15.53
C LEU A 300 -21.84 -25.05 14.35
N ARG A 301 -21.43 -26.27 13.96
CA ARG A 301 -22.08 -27.00 12.88
C ARG A 301 -23.53 -27.37 13.24
N ASP A 302 -23.76 -27.84 14.46
CA ASP A 302 -25.10 -28.20 14.92
C ASP A 302 -26.02 -26.98 14.96
N VAL A 303 -25.56 -25.85 15.49
CA VAL A 303 -26.32 -24.59 15.55
C VAL A 303 -26.62 -24.07 14.13
N THR A 304 -25.62 -24.02 13.25
CA THR A 304 -25.83 -23.56 11.87
C THR A 304 -26.83 -24.44 11.13
N LYS A 305 -26.75 -25.77 11.29
CA LYS A 305 -27.72 -26.69 10.68
C LYS A 305 -29.12 -26.57 11.25
N LYS A 306 -29.26 -26.42 12.56
CA LYS A 306 -30.55 -26.23 13.24
C LYS A 306 -31.32 -25.03 12.67
N HIS A 307 -30.62 -23.95 12.36
CA HIS A 307 -31.22 -22.68 11.91
C HIS A 307 -31.12 -22.45 10.39
N GLY A 308 -30.64 -23.43 9.62
CA GLY A 308 -30.51 -23.30 8.17
C GLY A 308 -29.52 -22.22 7.74
N VAL A 309 -28.52 -21.92 8.56
CA VAL A 309 -27.40 -21.02 8.26
C VAL A 309 -26.27 -21.82 7.62
N PHE A 310 -25.61 -21.27 6.60
CA PHE A 310 -24.47 -21.94 5.98
C PHE A 310 -23.20 -21.79 6.84
N LEU A 311 -22.40 -22.85 6.95
CA LEU A 311 -21.09 -22.81 7.59
C LEU A 311 -19.99 -22.66 6.54
N ILE A 312 -19.27 -21.54 6.60
CA ILE A 312 -18.07 -21.25 5.80
C ILE A 312 -16.84 -21.44 6.68
N VAL A 313 -15.99 -22.39 6.33
CA VAL A 313 -14.72 -22.61 7.00
C VAL A 313 -13.60 -21.94 6.19
N ASP A 314 -12.99 -20.92 6.78
CA ASP A 314 -11.89 -20.17 6.17
C ASP A 314 -10.55 -20.86 6.43
N GLU A 315 -10.11 -21.68 5.47
CA GLU A 315 -8.84 -22.40 5.51
C GLU A 315 -7.78 -21.71 4.64
N VAL A 316 -7.93 -20.40 4.39
CA VAL A 316 -6.93 -19.62 3.65
C VAL A 316 -5.54 -19.73 4.30
N GLN A 317 -5.43 -19.76 5.63
CA GLN A 317 -4.14 -19.83 6.34
C GLN A 317 -3.82 -21.20 6.95
N THR A 318 -4.82 -21.86 7.52
CA THR A 318 -4.67 -23.16 8.21
C THR A 318 -4.54 -24.34 7.26
N GLY A 319 -5.12 -24.23 6.06
CA GLY A 319 -5.16 -25.31 5.09
C GLY A 319 -3.80 -25.64 4.49
N VAL A 320 -3.78 -26.73 3.72
CA VAL A 320 -2.60 -27.28 3.06
C VAL A 320 -1.55 -27.73 4.07
N GLY A 321 -1.94 -28.57 5.04
CA GLY A 321 -0.98 -29.39 5.80
C GLY A 321 -0.34 -28.77 7.05
N ALA A 322 -0.45 -27.45 7.25
CA ALA A 322 0.27 -26.74 8.32
C ALA A 322 -0.09 -27.21 9.74
N THR A 323 -1.31 -27.71 9.90
CA THR A 323 -1.84 -28.19 11.18
C THR A 323 -1.62 -29.68 11.41
N GLY A 324 -0.85 -30.35 10.54
CA GLY A 324 -0.67 -31.80 10.55
C GLY A 324 -1.86 -32.58 9.98
N SER A 325 -2.84 -31.90 9.39
CA SER A 325 -3.87 -32.46 8.50
C SER A 325 -3.93 -31.60 7.23
N PHE A 326 -4.41 -32.14 6.11
CA PHE A 326 -4.41 -31.36 4.87
C PHE A 326 -5.33 -30.14 5.02
N TRP A 327 -6.52 -30.36 5.57
CA TRP A 327 -7.40 -29.31 6.06
C TRP A 327 -7.49 -29.38 7.59
N ALA A 328 -7.39 -28.25 8.29
CA ALA A 328 -7.43 -28.23 9.75
C ALA A 328 -8.78 -28.74 10.29
N HIS A 329 -9.89 -28.46 9.60
CA HIS A 329 -11.23 -28.89 10.03
C HIS A 329 -11.43 -30.41 10.00
N GLU A 330 -10.55 -31.18 9.34
CA GLU A 330 -10.60 -32.66 9.37
C GLU A 330 -10.47 -33.18 10.81
N ARG A 331 -9.80 -32.43 11.69
CA ARG A 331 -9.63 -32.79 13.11
C ARG A 331 -10.88 -32.59 13.96
N TRP A 332 -11.91 -31.92 13.43
CA TRP A 332 -13.15 -31.66 14.16
C TRP A 332 -14.10 -32.85 14.20
N ASN A 333 -13.93 -33.82 13.31
CA ASN A 333 -14.85 -34.96 13.18
C ASN A 333 -16.32 -34.53 13.11
N LEU A 334 -16.62 -33.53 12.28
CA LEU A 334 -18.00 -33.03 12.13
C LEU A 334 -18.95 -34.15 11.69
N THR A 335 -20.16 -34.17 12.26
CA THR A 335 -21.24 -35.10 11.90
C THR A 335 -21.75 -34.87 10.47
N THR A 336 -21.71 -33.62 10.02
CA THR A 336 -22.00 -33.20 8.64
C THR A 336 -20.90 -32.26 8.16
N PRO A 337 -20.51 -32.32 6.88
CA PRO A 337 -19.45 -31.46 6.34
C PRO A 337 -19.83 -29.98 6.44
N PRO A 338 -18.88 -29.03 6.47
CA PRO A 338 -19.19 -27.62 6.27
C PRO A 338 -19.84 -27.41 4.90
N ASP A 339 -20.50 -26.26 4.69
CA ASP A 339 -21.17 -25.99 3.41
C ASP A 339 -20.19 -25.37 2.40
N PHE A 340 -19.20 -24.62 2.89
CA PHE A 340 -18.12 -24.04 2.10
C PHE A 340 -16.78 -24.17 2.81
N VAL A 341 -15.70 -24.40 2.06
CA VAL A 341 -14.32 -24.32 2.56
C VAL A 341 -13.51 -23.45 1.61
N THR A 342 -13.03 -22.29 2.08
CA THR A 342 -12.24 -21.35 1.26
C THR A 342 -10.74 -21.60 1.45
N PHE A 343 -9.95 -21.37 0.39
CA PHE A 343 -8.50 -21.62 0.40
C PHE A 343 -7.75 -20.60 -0.47
N SER A 344 -6.46 -20.38 -0.17
CA SER A 344 -5.53 -19.50 -0.89
C SER A 344 -4.08 -19.79 -0.40
N LYS A 345 -3.24 -18.76 -0.21
CA LYS A 345 -1.90 -18.80 0.41
C LYS A 345 -1.07 -20.01 -0.03
N LYS A 346 -0.91 -21.02 0.84
CA LYS A 346 -0.09 -22.23 0.59
C LYS A 346 -0.48 -22.97 -0.69
N MET A 347 -1.75 -22.93 -1.06
CA MET A 347 -2.23 -23.56 -2.28
C MET A 347 -1.68 -22.86 -3.53
N GLN A 348 -1.27 -21.59 -3.44
CA GLN A 348 -0.87 -20.69 -4.53
C GLN A 348 -1.92 -20.45 -5.63
N ALA A 349 -2.97 -21.27 -5.67
CA ALA A 349 -4.28 -20.97 -6.23
C ALA A 349 -5.25 -20.58 -5.10
N ALA A 350 -6.40 -20.01 -5.45
CA ALA A 350 -7.45 -19.70 -4.49
C ALA A 350 -8.81 -20.20 -4.99
N GLY A 351 -9.77 -20.30 -4.09
CA GLY A 351 -11.11 -20.75 -4.40
C GLY A 351 -11.90 -21.17 -3.18
N PHE A 352 -13.03 -21.81 -3.42
CA PHE A 352 -13.80 -22.47 -2.38
C PHE A 352 -14.38 -23.79 -2.86
N TYR A 353 -14.41 -24.78 -1.99
CA TYR A 353 -15.14 -26.03 -2.18
C TYR A 353 -16.57 -25.88 -1.67
N HIS A 354 -17.50 -26.55 -2.33
CA HIS A 354 -18.92 -26.55 -1.96
C HIS A 354 -19.66 -27.76 -2.57
N ASN A 355 -20.99 -27.79 -2.49
CA ASN A 355 -21.81 -28.79 -3.17
C ASN A 355 -22.73 -28.18 -4.24
N VAL A 356 -23.32 -29.05 -5.07
CA VAL A 356 -24.13 -28.64 -6.23
C VAL A 356 -25.31 -27.77 -5.82
N GLU A 357 -25.88 -28.01 -4.64
CA GLU A 357 -27.03 -27.29 -4.09
C GLU A 357 -26.74 -25.82 -3.81
N THR A 358 -25.47 -25.45 -3.54
CA THR A 358 -25.05 -24.06 -3.32
C THR A 358 -24.42 -23.43 -4.56
N ARG A 359 -24.38 -24.14 -5.69
CA ARG A 359 -24.00 -23.56 -6.97
C ARG A 359 -25.07 -22.54 -7.39
N PRO A 360 -24.69 -21.33 -7.85
CA PRO A 360 -25.67 -20.39 -8.37
C PRO A 360 -26.48 -21.03 -9.50
N SER A 361 -27.81 -20.91 -9.43
CA SER A 361 -28.74 -21.52 -10.39
C SER A 361 -28.65 -20.96 -11.81
N LEU A 362 -28.06 -19.77 -11.96
CA LEU A 362 -27.88 -19.09 -13.24
C LEU A 362 -26.41 -18.69 -13.44
N PRO A 363 -25.92 -18.65 -14.70
CA PRO A 363 -24.58 -18.19 -15.02
C PRO A 363 -24.38 -16.70 -14.69
N TYR A 364 -23.13 -16.23 -14.77
CA TYR A 364 -22.73 -14.82 -14.59
C TYR A 364 -22.98 -14.19 -13.21
N ARG A 365 -23.47 -14.94 -12.20
CA ARG A 365 -23.69 -14.39 -10.84
C ARG A 365 -22.45 -14.45 -9.95
N ASN A 366 -21.88 -15.65 -9.77
CA ASN A 366 -20.51 -15.79 -9.27
C ASN A 366 -19.57 -15.91 -10.46
N TYR A 367 -19.12 -14.75 -10.92
CA TYR A 367 -18.31 -14.60 -12.11
C TYR A 367 -17.34 -13.43 -11.93
N ASN A 368 -16.19 -13.52 -12.57
CA ASN A 368 -15.27 -12.41 -12.83
C ASN A 368 -14.43 -12.76 -14.06
N THR A 369 -13.61 -11.83 -14.55
CA THR A 369 -12.86 -12.02 -15.80
C THR A 369 -12.04 -13.31 -15.83
N TRP A 370 -11.33 -13.64 -14.76
CA TRP A 370 -10.35 -14.74 -14.78
C TRP A 370 -10.83 -16.02 -14.12
N MET A 371 -11.72 -15.94 -13.12
CA MET A 371 -12.21 -17.06 -12.30
C MET A 371 -11.09 -18.02 -11.86
N GLY A 372 -9.94 -17.47 -11.43
CA GLY A 372 -8.73 -18.23 -11.15
C GLY A 372 -7.63 -17.96 -12.19
N ASP A 373 -6.64 -18.85 -12.25
CA ASP A 373 -5.53 -18.74 -13.19
C ASP A 373 -4.99 -20.15 -13.47
N PRO A 374 -5.01 -20.64 -14.73
CA PRO A 374 -4.46 -21.94 -15.10
C PRO A 374 -3.03 -22.16 -14.62
N THR A 375 -2.19 -21.12 -14.65
CA THR A 375 -0.80 -21.18 -14.18
C THR A 375 -0.75 -21.51 -12.69
N ARG A 376 -1.62 -20.88 -11.89
CA ARG A 376 -1.71 -21.12 -10.45
C ARG A 376 -2.30 -22.48 -10.14
N THR A 377 -3.26 -22.96 -10.92
CA THR A 377 -3.82 -24.30 -10.75
C THR A 377 -2.78 -25.39 -11.08
N LEU A 378 -1.92 -25.17 -12.08
CA LEU A 378 -0.76 -26.06 -12.36
C LEU A 378 0.21 -26.11 -11.19
N GLN A 379 0.56 -24.95 -10.63
CA GLN A 379 1.41 -24.88 -9.43
C GLN A 379 0.76 -25.60 -8.25
N ALA A 380 -0.53 -25.35 -7.99
CA ALA A 380 -1.28 -26.03 -6.94
C ALA A 380 -1.27 -27.56 -7.12
N ARG A 381 -1.48 -28.05 -8.34
CA ARG A 381 -1.39 -29.48 -8.67
C ARG A 381 -0.03 -30.06 -8.29
N GLN A 382 1.06 -29.38 -8.65
CA GLN A 382 2.40 -29.85 -8.31
C GLN A 382 2.68 -29.76 -6.80
N ILE A 383 2.25 -28.70 -6.13
CA ILE A 383 2.36 -28.56 -4.67
C ILE A 383 1.66 -29.72 -3.96
N ILE A 384 0.42 -30.02 -4.35
CA ILE A 384 -0.36 -31.13 -3.78
C ILE A 384 0.37 -32.46 -3.98
N ARG A 385 0.87 -32.72 -5.20
CA ARG A 385 1.63 -33.95 -5.50
C ARG A 385 2.87 -34.07 -4.64
N THR A 386 3.71 -33.04 -4.59
CA THR A 386 4.92 -33.03 -3.74
C THR A 386 4.57 -33.25 -2.26
N ILE A 387 3.46 -32.68 -1.76
CA ILE A 387 2.99 -32.93 -0.39
C ILE A 387 2.63 -34.41 -0.18
N GLN A 388 1.92 -35.02 -1.13
CA GLN A 388 1.47 -36.42 -1.06
C GLN A 388 2.65 -37.39 -1.23
N ASP A 389 3.47 -37.22 -2.25
CA ASP A 389 4.59 -38.10 -2.62
C ASP A 389 5.63 -38.20 -1.49
N HIS A 390 5.80 -37.12 -0.73
CA HIS A 390 6.77 -37.05 0.37
C HIS A 390 6.13 -37.19 1.77
N GLY A 391 4.82 -37.41 1.86
CA GLY A 391 4.10 -37.56 3.13
C GLY A 391 4.23 -36.34 4.06
N LEU A 392 4.24 -35.12 3.48
CA LEU A 392 4.63 -33.92 4.21
C LEU A 392 3.66 -33.51 5.31
N VAL A 393 2.37 -33.86 5.19
CA VAL A 393 1.36 -33.57 6.23
C VAL A 393 1.71 -34.29 7.54
N GLN A 394 2.04 -35.58 7.47
CA GLN A 394 2.43 -36.37 8.64
C GLN A 394 3.73 -35.84 9.25
N LYS A 395 4.72 -35.50 8.41
CA LYS A 395 5.99 -34.93 8.87
C LYS A 395 5.80 -33.60 9.58
N THR A 396 4.91 -32.74 9.08
CA THR A 396 4.53 -31.49 9.75
C THR A 396 3.94 -31.75 11.13
N ASP A 397 3.11 -32.78 11.31
CA ASP A 397 2.59 -33.17 12.62
C ASP A 397 3.70 -33.64 13.58
N GLU A 398 4.59 -34.53 13.11
CA GLU A 398 5.72 -35.05 13.89
C GLU A 398 6.67 -33.92 14.35
N VAL A 399 7.03 -33.03 13.42
CA VAL A 399 7.87 -31.86 13.71
C VAL A 399 7.17 -30.90 14.65
N GLY A 400 5.89 -30.63 14.42
CA GLY A 400 5.06 -29.78 15.27
C GLY A 400 5.07 -30.22 16.72
N ASN A 401 4.81 -31.51 16.95
CA ASN A 401 4.83 -32.11 18.28
C ASN A 401 6.22 -32.05 18.94
N TYR A 402 7.28 -32.26 18.16
CA TYR A 402 8.65 -32.11 18.64
C TYR A 402 8.95 -30.66 19.08
N VAL A 403 8.63 -29.68 18.24
CA VAL A 403 8.87 -28.26 18.53
C VAL A 403 8.01 -27.80 19.71
N TYR A 404 6.73 -28.19 19.75
CA TYR A 404 5.83 -27.86 20.87
C TYR A 404 6.42 -28.35 22.19
N LYS A 405 6.84 -29.62 22.27
CA LYS A 405 7.44 -30.18 23.48
C LYS A 405 8.69 -29.41 23.91
N ALA A 406 9.59 -29.10 22.96
CA ALA A 406 10.80 -28.35 23.25
C ALA A 406 10.50 -26.93 23.76
N LEU A 407 9.52 -26.24 23.15
CA LEU A 407 9.06 -24.94 23.60
C LEU A 407 8.41 -25.03 24.98
N TYR A 408 7.58 -26.04 25.23
CA TYR A 408 6.92 -26.25 26.52
C TYR A 408 7.94 -26.43 27.63
N ASP A 409 8.93 -27.31 27.45
CA ASP A 409 10.00 -27.54 28.42
C ASP A 409 10.82 -26.26 28.67
N MET A 410 11.12 -25.50 27.61
CA MET A 410 11.86 -24.24 27.70
C MET A 410 11.08 -23.12 28.41
N ILE A 411 9.76 -23.05 28.19
CA ILE A 411 8.89 -22.02 28.75
C ILE A 411 8.52 -22.32 30.20
N GLU A 412 8.14 -23.56 30.51
CA GLU A 412 7.67 -23.93 31.85
C GLU A 412 8.82 -24.23 32.82
N ASN A 413 9.88 -24.87 32.32
CA ASN A 413 10.96 -25.41 33.14
C ASN A 413 12.33 -24.75 32.87
N GLY A 414 12.41 -23.88 31.86
CA GLY A 414 13.67 -23.32 31.37
C GLY A 414 13.75 -21.80 31.44
N ALA A 415 14.61 -21.25 30.59
CA ALA A 415 14.93 -19.82 30.56
C ALA A 415 13.72 -18.93 30.18
N GLY A 416 12.66 -19.52 29.59
CA GLY A 416 11.46 -18.81 29.17
C GLY A 416 10.46 -18.53 30.28
N ARG A 417 10.65 -19.16 31.44
CA ARG A 417 9.72 -19.07 32.58
C ARG A 417 9.55 -17.63 33.05
N GLY A 418 8.31 -17.15 33.03
CA GLY A 418 7.94 -15.79 33.43
C GLY A 418 8.24 -14.71 32.39
N LYS A 419 8.75 -15.06 31.19
CA LYS A 419 9.08 -14.12 30.10
C LYS A 419 8.12 -14.23 28.91
N VAL A 420 7.67 -15.45 28.63
CA VAL A 420 6.63 -15.76 27.64
C VAL A 420 5.55 -16.61 28.31
N GLU A 421 4.33 -16.56 27.78
CA GLU A 421 3.17 -17.23 28.36
C GLU A 421 2.25 -17.81 27.30
N LYS A 422 1.29 -18.66 27.71
CA LYS A 422 0.21 -19.17 26.85
C LYS A 422 0.69 -19.86 25.56
N LEU A 423 1.66 -20.77 25.70
CA LEU A 423 2.05 -21.66 24.61
C LEU A 423 0.84 -22.48 24.14
N ARG A 424 0.59 -22.47 22.83
CA ARG A 424 -0.55 -23.09 22.16
C ARG A 424 -0.15 -23.73 20.83
N GLY A 425 -1.05 -24.55 20.29
CA GLY A 425 -0.79 -25.40 19.13
C GLY A 425 -0.36 -26.83 19.45
N GLU A 426 -0.61 -27.31 20.68
CA GLU A 426 -0.39 -28.73 21.02
C GLU A 426 -1.20 -29.62 20.06
N ASN A 427 -0.55 -30.55 19.36
CA ASN A 427 -1.16 -31.36 18.31
C ASN A 427 -1.82 -30.51 17.20
N ALA A 428 -1.27 -29.35 16.85
CA ALA A 428 -1.71 -28.53 15.72
C ALA A 428 -0.61 -28.41 14.65
N GLY A 429 0.16 -29.49 14.45
CA GLY A 429 1.32 -29.48 13.57
C GLY A 429 2.26 -28.34 13.89
N THR A 430 2.72 -27.65 12.86
CA THR A 430 3.63 -26.51 13.02
C THR A 430 2.90 -25.18 13.23
N PHE A 431 1.61 -25.19 13.52
CA PHE A 431 0.82 -23.98 13.79
C PHE A 431 0.87 -23.66 15.28
N LEU A 432 2.00 -23.10 15.72
CA LEU A 432 2.31 -22.89 17.14
C LEU A 432 2.38 -21.39 17.47
N ALA A 433 2.05 -21.02 18.71
CA ALA A 433 2.20 -19.65 19.20
C ALA A 433 2.39 -19.57 20.71
N PHE A 434 2.92 -18.45 21.17
CA PHE A 434 2.97 -18.05 22.57
C PHE A 434 2.91 -16.53 22.64
N ASP A 435 2.52 -16.00 23.79
CA ASP A 435 2.41 -14.57 24.03
C ASP A 435 3.70 -14.03 24.64
N GLY A 436 4.14 -12.88 24.14
CA GLY A 436 5.02 -12.00 24.91
C GLY A 436 4.19 -11.29 25.96
N LYS A 437 4.73 -11.12 27.17
CA LYS A 437 4.02 -10.45 28.27
C LYS A 437 3.51 -9.04 27.93
N THR A 438 4.21 -8.35 27.03
CA THR A 438 3.77 -7.09 26.42
C THR A 438 4.14 -7.07 24.94
N PRO A 439 3.51 -6.19 24.11
CA PRO A 439 3.88 -6.01 22.71
C PRO A 439 5.36 -5.68 22.52
N GLU A 440 5.97 -4.90 23.41
CA GLU A 440 7.38 -4.50 23.34
C GLU A 440 8.31 -5.71 23.57
N VAL A 441 7.95 -6.61 24.48
CA VAL A 441 8.68 -7.88 24.69
C VAL A 441 8.60 -8.75 23.44
N ARG A 442 7.41 -8.84 22.84
CA ARG A 442 7.18 -9.59 21.59
C ARG A 442 8.02 -9.02 20.44
N ASP A 443 7.97 -7.70 20.22
CA ASP A 443 8.71 -7.03 19.14
C ASP A 443 10.23 -7.16 19.34
N LYS A 444 10.71 -7.01 20.58
CA LYS A 444 12.13 -7.20 20.91
C LYS A 444 12.59 -8.62 20.63
N LEU A 445 11.78 -9.63 21.00
CA LEU A 445 12.10 -11.03 20.73
C LEU A 445 12.22 -11.30 19.22
N ILE A 446 11.28 -10.81 18.41
CA ILE A 446 11.34 -10.96 16.93
C ILE A 446 12.61 -10.34 16.36
N MET A 447 12.93 -9.11 16.77
CA MET A 447 14.11 -8.40 16.29
C MET A 447 15.39 -9.13 16.68
N GLU A 448 15.44 -9.71 17.87
CA GLU A 448 16.60 -10.46 18.31
C GLU A 448 16.73 -11.82 17.61
N MET A 449 15.63 -12.56 17.44
CA MET A 449 15.61 -13.79 16.65
C MET A 449 16.10 -13.54 15.22
N ARG A 450 15.72 -12.40 14.63
CA ARG A 450 16.20 -11.99 13.30
C ARG A 450 17.71 -11.73 13.27
N LYS A 451 18.28 -11.11 14.30
CA LYS A 451 19.75 -10.95 14.43
C LYS A 451 20.49 -12.27 14.61
N GLN A 452 19.80 -13.31 15.08
CA GLN A 452 20.33 -14.68 15.12
C GLN A 452 20.06 -15.46 13.82
N GLY A 453 19.51 -14.79 12.80
CA GLY A 453 19.23 -15.37 11.50
C GLY A 453 17.95 -16.21 11.45
N ILE A 454 16.97 -15.91 12.29
CA ILE A 454 15.66 -16.56 12.32
C ILE A 454 14.57 -15.53 12.00
N HIS A 455 13.89 -15.70 10.87
CA HIS A 455 12.76 -14.86 10.48
C HIS A 455 11.45 -15.46 10.99
N MET A 456 10.68 -14.68 11.77
CA MET A 456 9.41 -15.11 12.37
C MET A 456 8.40 -13.95 12.42
N GLY A 457 7.12 -14.30 12.53
CA GLY A 457 5.97 -13.38 12.55
C GLY A 457 5.65 -12.78 13.93
N GLY A 458 4.76 -11.78 13.93
CA GLY A 458 4.20 -11.14 15.13
C GLY A 458 3.02 -11.88 15.76
N CYS A 459 2.30 -12.63 14.93
CA CYS A 459 1.30 -13.64 15.26
C CYS A 459 1.65 -14.84 14.37
N ASP A 460 1.43 -16.03 14.91
CA ASP A 460 1.79 -17.35 14.42
C ASP A 460 3.31 -17.61 14.19
N PHE A 461 3.77 -18.79 14.64
CA PHE A 461 4.98 -19.45 14.13
C PHE A 461 4.58 -20.47 13.08
N ILE A 462 4.17 -20.04 11.89
CA ILE A 462 3.80 -21.00 10.85
C ILE A 462 5.07 -21.40 10.09
N TRP A 463 5.60 -22.55 10.44
CA TRP A 463 6.62 -23.20 9.62
C TRP A 463 6.06 -23.52 8.23
N LEU A 464 6.94 -23.53 7.23
CA LEU A 464 6.72 -24.26 5.98
C LEU A 464 6.19 -25.67 6.30
N ILE A 465 5.41 -26.29 5.39
CA ILE A 465 5.11 -27.71 5.51
C ILE A 465 6.46 -28.41 5.50
N ASN A 466 6.89 -28.91 6.67
CA ASN A 466 8.32 -28.82 6.99
C ASN A 466 9.12 -29.88 6.23
N LEU A 467 10.10 -29.41 5.47
CA LEU A 467 11.07 -30.24 4.78
C LEU A 467 12.32 -30.53 5.63
N SER A 468 12.71 -29.70 6.61
CA SER A 468 13.78 -29.95 7.60
C SER A 468 13.86 -28.93 8.73
N VAL A 469 14.17 -29.38 9.96
CA VAL A 469 14.96 -28.61 10.95
C VAL A 469 15.92 -29.57 11.68
N PRO A 470 17.24 -29.28 11.73
CA PRO A 470 18.15 -29.95 12.65
C PRO A 470 17.82 -29.59 14.11
N PRO A 471 17.77 -30.57 15.05
CA PRO A 471 17.44 -30.36 16.47
C PRO A 471 18.24 -29.28 17.23
N ALA A 472 19.37 -28.81 16.70
CA ALA A 472 20.34 -27.96 17.38
C ALA A 472 20.30 -26.47 16.99
N THR A 473 19.66 -26.09 15.87
CA THR A 473 19.76 -24.73 15.32
C THR A 473 18.69 -23.75 15.83
N THR A 474 17.58 -24.24 16.37
CA THR A 474 16.44 -23.40 16.79
C THR A 474 16.36 -23.18 18.31
N THR A 475 16.77 -24.18 19.09
CA THR A 475 16.76 -24.11 20.55
C THR A 475 17.94 -23.28 21.08
N THR A 476 19.14 -23.44 20.52
CA THR A 476 20.35 -22.78 21.02
C THR A 476 20.29 -21.25 21.08
N PRO A 477 19.80 -20.52 20.05
CA PRO A 477 19.67 -19.05 20.11
C PRO A 477 18.60 -18.59 21.12
N PHE A 478 17.48 -19.33 21.19
CA PHE A 478 16.37 -19.05 22.10
C PHE A 478 16.78 -19.23 23.57
N TYR A 479 17.55 -20.30 23.87
CA TYR A 479 18.12 -20.58 25.19
C TYR A 479 19.11 -19.49 25.63
N VAL A 480 20.08 -19.12 24.78
CA VAL A 480 21.13 -18.14 25.11
C VAL A 480 20.54 -16.77 25.45
N HIS A 481 19.51 -16.33 24.73
CA HIS A 481 18.97 -14.99 24.91
C HIS A 481 18.04 -14.87 26.12
N LEU A 482 17.24 -15.90 26.39
CA LEU A 482 16.42 -15.93 27.59
C LEU A 482 17.27 -15.98 28.87
N SER A 483 18.40 -16.72 28.89
CA SER A 483 19.32 -16.70 30.04
C SER A 483 20.00 -15.35 30.27
N ASN A 484 20.14 -14.50 29.25
CA ASN A 484 20.74 -13.17 29.38
C ASN A 484 19.75 -12.11 29.90
N MET A 485 18.45 -12.40 29.96
CA MET A 485 17.44 -11.49 30.53
C MET A 485 17.45 -11.44 32.07
N ASP A 486 18.07 -12.41 32.75
CA ASP A 486 18.08 -12.50 34.23
C ASP A 486 19.04 -11.51 34.90
N ALA A 487 20.00 -10.93 34.15
CA ALA A 487 20.94 -9.95 34.70
C ALA A 487 20.31 -8.55 34.91
N ALA A 488 19.11 -8.30 34.38
CA ALA A 488 18.46 -6.99 34.41
C ALA A 488 17.27 -6.87 35.38
N SER A 489 16.78 -7.98 35.94
CA SER A 489 15.52 -8.01 36.71
C SER A 489 15.66 -7.79 38.23
N ALA A 490 16.87 -7.52 38.74
CA ALA A 490 17.12 -7.41 40.19
C ALA A 490 16.88 -6.01 40.81
N SER A 491 16.41 -5.00 40.06
CA SER A 491 16.38 -3.61 40.56
C SER A 491 14.99 -2.93 40.64
N ALA A 492 13.89 -3.65 40.49
CA ALA A 492 12.55 -3.02 40.44
C ALA A 492 11.54 -3.68 41.38
N ALA A 493 11.79 -3.59 42.69
CA ALA A 493 10.80 -3.92 43.70
C ALA A 493 10.98 -3.07 44.95
N THR A 494 10.55 -1.80 44.90
CA THR A 494 10.09 -1.03 46.08
C THR A 494 9.60 0.35 45.64
N SER A 495 8.31 0.61 45.83
CA SER A 495 7.71 1.86 46.36
C SER A 495 6.37 2.13 45.67
N GLY A 496 5.28 1.78 46.35
CA GLY A 496 3.96 2.29 46.02
C GLY A 496 3.70 3.61 46.73
N SER A 497 3.04 4.54 46.06
CA SER A 497 2.10 5.48 46.69
C SER A 497 1.09 5.98 45.65
N ARG A 498 -0.19 5.96 46.04
CA ARG A 498 -1.32 6.65 45.40
C ARG A 498 -1.31 8.12 45.84
N ILE A 499 -1.62 9.08 44.95
CA ILE A 499 -2.44 10.28 45.25
C ILE A 499 -3.21 10.73 43.98
N ASP A 500 -4.46 11.13 44.21
CA ASP A 500 -5.57 11.56 43.34
C ASP A 500 -5.40 12.89 42.55
N PRO A 501 -6.32 13.20 41.61
CA PRO A 501 -6.27 14.36 40.70
C PRO A 501 -7.12 15.54 41.18
N ALA A 502 -6.57 16.77 41.16
CA ALA A 502 -7.38 18.00 41.06
C ALA A 502 -6.56 19.27 40.70
N THR A 503 -7.03 19.93 39.63
CA THR A 503 -7.12 21.39 39.38
C THR A 503 -5.87 22.28 39.34
N GLN A 504 -5.61 22.90 38.18
CA GLN A 504 -5.56 24.38 38.02
C GLN A 504 -5.63 24.82 36.55
N GLN A 505 -6.21 26.01 36.37
CA GLN A 505 -6.85 26.58 35.17
C GLN A 505 -5.92 27.05 34.05
N PRO A 506 -6.43 27.26 32.82
CA PRO A 506 -5.69 27.85 31.71
C PRO A 506 -5.72 29.38 31.77
N THR A 507 -4.55 30.00 31.60
CA THR A 507 -4.39 31.44 31.35
C THR A 507 -4.70 31.75 29.89
N SER A 508 -5.61 32.70 29.71
CA SER A 508 -6.11 33.22 28.44
C SER A 508 -5.03 33.98 27.65
N VAL A 509 -4.79 33.56 26.42
CA VAL A 509 -4.27 34.45 25.36
C VAL A 509 -5.39 34.59 24.34
N ILE A 510 -5.83 35.83 24.15
CA ILE A 510 -6.86 36.23 23.20
C ILE A 510 -6.30 36.04 21.79
N VAL A 511 -6.89 35.12 21.02
CA VAL A 511 -6.75 35.08 19.56
C VAL A 511 -8.14 35.31 18.97
N ASP A 512 -8.20 36.29 18.08
CA ASP A 512 -9.38 36.77 17.38
C ASP A 512 -10.06 35.62 16.62
N ASN A 513 -11.30 35.31 16.99
CA ASN A 513 -12.00 34.09 16.63
C ASN A 513 -12.97 34.34 15.45
N SER A 514 -12.43 34.71 14.29
CA SER A 514 -13.19 34.87 13.04
C SER A 514 -12.82 33.77 12.03
N GLY A 515 -13.16 32.51 12.34
CA GLY A 515 -12.96 31.42 11.38
C GLY A 515 -12.92 29.99 11.92
N ALA A 516 -13.60 29.69 13.03
CA ALA A 516 -13.67 28.31 13.54
C ALA A 516 -14.30 27.38 12.48
N ILE A 517 -13.66 26.22 12.25
CA ILE A 517 -14.19 25.14 11.41
C ILE A 517 -15.52 24.67 12.03
N THR A 518 -16.60 24.63 11.25
CA THR A 518 -17.89 24.11 11.76
C THR A 518 -17.78 22.60 12.03
N GLU A 519 -18.67 22.01 12.85
CA GLU A 519 -18.64 20.56 13.11
C GLU A 519 -18.74 19.72 11.83
N ASP A 520 -19.53 20.17 10.85
CA ASP A 520 -19.67 19.51 9.54
C ASP A 520 -18.38 19.63 8.69
N GLU A 521 -17.70 20.79 8.73
CA GLU A 521 -16.42 20.98 8.05
C GLU A 521 -15.29 20.20 8.74
N ALA A 522 -15.34 20.08 10.08
CA ALA A 522 -14.37 19.31 10.86
C ALA A 522 -14.53 17.80 10.61
N ALA A 523 -15.76 17.32 10.43
CA ALA A 523 -16.04 15.93 10.06
C ALA A 523 -15.59 15.61 8.63
N LEU A 524 -15.80 16.53 7.67
CA LEU A 524 -15.38 16.34 6.27
C LEU A 524 -13.85 16.33 6.12
N TYR A 525 -13.15 17.19 6.87
CA TYR A 525 -11.70 17.31 6.83
C TYR A 525 -10.98 16.62 7.98
N ASP A 526 -11.65 15.79 8.80
CA ASP A 526 -11.06 15.15 10.00
C ASP A 526 -9.75 14.41 9.66
N ARG A 527 -9.74 13.68 8.54
CA ARG A 527 -8.53 13.00 8.04
C ARG A 527 -7.40 13.97 7.68
N GLN A 528 -7.72 15.11 7.06
CA GLN A 528 -6.75 16.13 6.66
C GLN A 528 -6.26 16.93 7.87
N ILE A 529 -7.13 17.21 8.85
CA ILE A 529 -6.79 17.88 10.12
C ILE A 529 -5.86 16.99 10.95
N ARG A 530 -6.12 15.68 11.01
CA ARG A 530 -5.20 14.71 11.65
C ARG A 530 -3.86 14.60 10.90
N LEU A 531 -3.91 14.72 9.58
CA LEU A 531 -2.71 14.68 8.75
C LEU A 531 -1.88 15.95 8.93
N TRP A 532 -2.41 17.14 8.65
CA TRP A 532 -1.67 18.41 8.55
C TRP A 532 -1.72 19.28 9.82
N GLY A 533 -2.60 18.97 10.77
CA GLY A 533 -2.88 19.80 11.93
C GLY A 533 -3.93 20.88 11.62
N LEU A 534 -4.65 21.31 12.66
CA LEU A 534 -5.75 22.27 12.55
C LEU A 534 -5.30 23.62 11.98
N GLU A 535 -4.11 24.10 12.36
CA GLU A 535 -3.55 25.36 11.88
C GLU A 535 -3.22 25.31 10.37
N SER A 536 -2.70 24.19 9.88
CA SER A 536 -2.43 23.99 8.45
C SER A 536 -3.72 23.90 7.65
N GLN A 537 -4.74 23.22 8.17
CA GLN A 537 -6.05 23.17 7.53
C GLN A 537 -6.70 24.56 7.44
N ASN A 538 -6.58 25.37 8.50
CA ASN A 538 -7.07 26.74 8.47
C ASN A 538 -6.38 27.58 7.39
N ARG A 539 -5.05 27.47 7.26
CA ARG A 539 -4.30 28.15 6.19
C ARG A 539 -4.73 27.70 4.80
N LEU A 540 -4.97 26.40 4.60
CA LEU A 540 -5.50 25.87 3.34
C LEU A 540 -6.87 26.46 3.04
N ARG A 541 -7.80 26.47 4.02
CA ARG A 541 -9.17 26.97 3.85
C ARG A 541 -9.26 28.48 3.59
N THR A 542 -8.24 29.25 3.98
CA THR A 542 -8.18 30.69 3.69
C THR A 542 -7.38 31.02 2.43
N SER A 543 -6.71 30.04 1.83
CA SER A 543 -5.81 30.27 0.70
C SER A 543 -6.53 30.46 -0.64
N HIS A 544 -5.90 31.23 -1.53
CA HIS A 544 -6.31 31.44 -2.91
C HIS A 544 -5.22 31.01 -3.89
N ILE A 545 -5.54 30.02 -4.74
CA ILE A 545 -4.65 29.55 -5.81
C ILE A 545 -5.13 30.11 -7.15
N LEU A 546 -4.23 30.75 -7.89
CA LEU A 546 -4.46 31.15 -9.28
C LEU A 546 -3.72 30.21 -10.22
N ILE A 547 -4.44 29.61 -11.16
CA ILE A 547 -3.88 28.78 -12.22
C ILE A 547 -4.00 29.51 -13.56
N VAL A 548 -2.88 29.64 -14.27
CA VAL A 548 -2.81 30.22 -15.61
C VAL A 548 -2.50 29.10 -16.61
N GLY A 549 -3.42 28.89 -17.57
CA GLY A 549 -3.36 27.81 -18.56
C GLY A 549 -3.96 26.50 -18.06
N TRP A 550 -5.19 26.17 -18.47
CA TRP A 550 -5.91 24.97 -18.06
C TRP A 550 -5.68 23.80 -19.04
N ASN A 551 -4.48 23.23 -19.00
CA ASN A 551 -4.09 22.04 -19.77
C ASN A 551 -4.18 20.74 -18.93
N GLY A 552 -3.65 19.62 -19.45
CA GLY A 552 -3.70 18.32 -18.76
C GLY A 552 -3.01 18.28 -17.39
N ILE A 553 -1.87 18.98 -17.23
CA ILE A 553 -1.18 19.09 -15.93
C ILE A 553 -2.04 19.92 -14.97
N ALA A 554 -2.52 21.08 -15.44
CA ALA A 554 -3.38 21.96 -14.64
C ALA A 554 -4.70 21.29 -14.23
N THR A 555 -5.24 20.39 -15.07
CA THR A 555 -6.42 19.58 -14.73
C THR A 555 -6.18 18.72 -13.50
N GLU A 556 -4.99 18.13 -13.39
CA GLU A 556 -4.58 17.37 -12.21
C GLU A 556 -4.34 18.28 -11.00
N ILE A 557 -3.77 19.47 -11.20
CA ILE A 557 -3.59 20.45 -10.13
C ILE A 557 -4.94 20.91 -9.56
N VAL A 558 -5.89 21.26 -10.42
CA VAL A 558 -7.26 21.63 -10.02
C VAL A 558 -7.91 20.49 -9.24
N LYS A 559 -7.84 19.26 -9.73
CA LYS A 559 -8.43 18.10 -9.04
C LYS A 559 -7.87 17.94 -7.63
N ASN A 560 -6.56 17.87 -7.49
CA ASN A 560 -5.92 17.55 -6.21
C ASN A 560 -6.03 18.70 -5.20
N THR A 561 -5.93 19.96 -5.64
CA THR A 561 -6.07 21.12 -4.76
C THR A 561 -7.52 21.31 -4.28
N VAL A 562 -8.51 21.12 -5.16
CA VAL A 562 -9.94 21.19 -4.79
C VAL A 562 -10.32 20.05 -3.82
N LEU A 563 -9.90 18.81 -4.10
CA LEU A 563 -10.13 17.69 -3.18
C LEU A 563 -9.46 17.90 -1.80
N SER A 564 -8.36 18.64 -1.77
CA SER A 564 -7.62 18.96 -0.53
C SER A 564 -8.23 20.12 0.27
N GLY A 565 -9.31 20.75 -0.22
CA GLY A 565 -10.08 21.72 0.56
C GLY A 565 -9.44 23.12 0.66
N VAL A 566 -8.71 23.56 -0.38
CA VAL A 566 -8.22 24.95 -0.45
C VAL A 566 -9.40 25.93 -0.45
N GLY A 567 -9.22 27.13 0.11
CA GLY A 567 -10.31 28.10 0.24
C GLY A 567 -10.93 28.51 -1.09
N SER A 568 -10.08 28.75 -2.07
CA SER A 568 -10.51 29.13 -3.41
C SER A 568 -9.46 28.88 -4.47
N ILE A 569 -9.94 28.66 -5.69
CA ILE A 569 -9.13 28.51 -6.88
C ILE A 569 -9.72 29.34 -8.01
N THR A 570 -8.86 30.10 -8.70
CA THR A 570 -9.21 30.84 -9.92
C THR A 570 -8.44 30.25 -11.08
N ILE A 571 -9.13 29.94 -12.17
CA ILE A 571 -8.53 29.45 -13.41
C ILE A 571 -8.60 30.56 -14.44
N LEU A 572 -7.45 31.01 -14.95
CA LEU A 572 -7.33 32.02 -15.99
C LEU A 572 -6.88 31.35 -17.29
N ASP A 573 -7.82 31.21 -18.21
CA ASP A 573 -7.55 30.68 -19.54
C ASP A 573 -8.58 31.22 -20.55
N PRO A 574 -8.19 32.15 -21.44
CA PRO A 574 -9.09 32.72 -22.43
C PRO A 574 -9.33 31.79 -23.64
N THR A 575 -8.65 30.64 -23.73
CA THR A 575 -8.75 29.77 -24.90
C THR A 575 -10.03 28.93 -24.89
N PRO A 576 -10.54 28.56 -26.08
CA PRO A 576 -11.60 27.57 -26.18
C PRO A 576 -11.07 26.15 -25.92
N VAL A 577 -11.96 25.23 -25.53
CA VAL A 577 -11.66 23.80 -25.43
C VAL A 577 -11.34 23.23 -26.81
N ASP A 578 -10.15 22.64 -26.95
CA ASP A 578 -9.66 21.95 -28.13
C ASP A 578 -9.83 20.43 -27.98
N ALA A 579 -10.63 19.83 -28.86
CA ALA A 579 -10.89 18.40 -28.86
C ALA A 579 -9.63 17.55 -29.04
N SER A 580 -8.62 18.05 -29.77
CA SER A 580 -7.40 17.31 -30.11
C SER A 580 -6.38 17.26 -28.97
N ILE A 581 -6.53 18.11 -27.94
CA ILE A 581 -5.58 18.25 -26.83
C ILE A 581 -6.27 18.06 -25.48
N ASP A 582 -7.36 18.80 -25.26
CA ASP A 582 -7.99 18.93 -23.94
C ASP A 582 -8.86 17.71 -23.59
N LEU A 583 -9.55 17.10 -24.56
CA LEU A 583 -10.31 15.87 -24.28
C LEU A 583 -9.42 14.64 -24.04
N LEU A 584 -8.18 14.66 -24.56
CA LEU A 584 -7.23 13.56 -24.37
C LEU A 584 -6.53 13.62 -23.01
N SER A 585 -6.30 14.83 -22.49
CA SER A 585 -5.46 15.05 -21.30
C SER A 585 -6.19 15.68 -20.12
N GLY A 586 -7.40 16.22 -20.31
CA GLY A 586 -8.20 16.88 -19.28
C GLY A 586 -9.55 16.18 -19.05
N PHE A 587 -9.68 15.46 -17.94
CA PHE A 587 -10.91 14.74 -17.57
C PHE A 587 -12.06 15.63 -17.11
N PHE A 588 -11.85 16.95 -17.04
CA PHE A 588 -12.94 17.89 -16.88
C PHE A 588 -13.70 17.99 -18.21
N PHE A 589 -13.08 18.34 -19.31
CA PHE A 589 -13.76 18.65 -20.57
C PHE A 589 -14.61 17.49 -21.15
N ARG A 590 -15.67 17.83 -21.89
CA ARG A 590 -16.59 16.91 -22.59
C ARG A 590 -16.80 17.37 -24.03
N ASP A 591 -17.35 16.49 -24.87
CA ASP A 591 -17.62 16.78 -26.28
C ASP A 591 -18.50 18.05 -26.48
N ASN A 592 -19.45 18.29 -25.58
CA ASN A 592 -20.32 19.47 -25.63
C ASN A 592 -19.62 20.78 -25.24
N ASP A 593 -18.44 20.71 -24.64
CA ASP A 593 -17.65 21.89 -24.26
C ASP A 593 -16.72 22.36 -25.39
N ILE A 594 -16.56 21.56 -26.45
CA ILE A 594 -15.69 21.87 -27.59
C ILE A 594 -16.04 23.26 -28.15
N ARG A 595 -15.02 24.08 -28.40
CA ARG A 595 -15.11 25.49 -28.86
C ARG A 595 -15.71 26.49 -27.85
N GLN A 596 -16.21 26.05 -26.69
CA GLN A 596 -16.56 26.95 -25.60
C GLN A 596 -15.29 27.38 -24.85
N PRO A 597 -15.27 28.53 -24.17
CA PRO A 597 -14.15 28.90 -23.29
C PRO A 597 -13.86 27.78 -22.29
N LYS A 598 -12.57 27.48 -22.05
CA LYS A 598 -12.17 26.46 -21.06
C LYS A 598 -12.73 26.76 -19.68
N CYS A 599 -12.81 28.04 -19.32
CA CYS A 599 -13.39 28.55 -18.08
C CYS A 599 -14.92 28.73 -18.14
N SER A 600 -15.62 28.02 -19.03
CA SER A 600 -17.09 28.03 -19.09
C SER A 600 -17.73 27.25 -17.93
N GLN A 601 -19.04 27.43 -17.76
CA GLN A 601 -19.79 26.88 -16.61
C GLN A 601 -19.64 25.36 -16.46
N GLY A 602 -19.73 24.59 -17.55
CA GLY A 602 -19.63 23.11 -17.51
C GLY A 602 -18.30 22.60 -16.93
N PRO A 603 -17.14 23.02 -17.49
CA PRO A 603 -15.81 22.85 -16.92
C PRO A 603 -15.72 23.13 -15.42
N LEU A 604 -16.15 24.32 -15.02
CA LEU A 604 -16.06 24.78 -13.64
C LEU A 604 -17.02 24.03 -12.70
N ASP A 605 -18.20 23.63 -13.17
CA ASP A 605 -19.19 22.88 -12.38
C ASP A 605 -18.64 21.52 -11.96
N ARG A 606 -17.98 20.81 -12.89
CA ARG A 606 -17.37 19.50 -12.58
C ARG A 606 -16.17 19.65 -11.63
N ALA A 607 -15.43 20.75 -11.72
CA ALA A 607 -14.39 21.07 -10.73
C ALA A 607 -15.02 21.35 -9.35
N ARG A 608 -16.09 22.15 -9.27
CA ARG A 608 -16.84 22.40 -8.01
C ARG A 608 -17.46 21.15 -7.41
N ALA A 609 -17.91 20.23 -8.25
CA ALA A 609 -18.52 18.97 -7.80
C ALA A 609 -17.54 18.08 -7.02
N LEU A 610 -16.22 18.26 -7.17
CA LEU A 610 -15.23 17.52 -6.39
C LEU A 610 -15.26 17.90 -4.91
N ASN A 611 -15.49 19.18 -4.61
CA ASN A 611 -15.61 19.68 -3.24
C ASN A 611 -16.43 20.99 -3.21
N PRO A 612 -17.71 20.96 -2.81
CA PRO A 612 -18.58 22.13 -2.79
C PRO A 612 -18.15 23.26 -1.86
N LEU A 613 -17.24 22.99 -0.91
CA LEU A 613 -16.71 24.01 0.02
C LEU A 613 -15.61 24.87 -0.60
N VAL A 614 -15.00 24.41 -1.70
CA VAL A 614 -13.97 25.16 -2.41
C VAL A 614 -14.62 26.10 -3.43
N LYS A 615 -14.29 27.39 -3.35
CA LYS A 615 -14.78 28.35 -4.34
C LYS A 615 -13.94 28.24 -5.61
N VAL A 616 -14.55 27.77 -6.70
CA VAL A 616 -13.90 27.66 -8.01
C VAL A 616 -14.43 28.75 -8.94
N HIS A 617 -13.52 29.58 -9.43
CA HIS A 617 -13.78 30.67 -10.35
C HIS A 617 -13.01 30.47 -11.66
N GLY A 618 -13.59 30.95 -12.77
CA GLY A 618 -12.91 30.99 -14.07
C GLY A 618 -12.90 32.41 -14.61
N ILE A 619 -11.81 32.79 -15.26
CA ILE A 619 -11.62 34.05 -15.97
C ILE A 619 -11.30 33.68 -17.42
N SER A 620 -12.15 34.13 -18.34
CA SER A 620 -12.00 33.92 -19.79
C SER A 620 -11.64 35.21 -20.54
N GLU A 621 -11.58 36.32 -19.80
CA GLU A 621 -11.35 37.66 -20.30
C GLU A 621 -9.91 37.81 -20.80
N GLN A 622 -9.77 38.04 -22.11
CA GLN A 622 -8.48 38.24 -22.75
C GLN A 622 -7.69 39.41 -22.13
N SER A 623 -8.37 40.47 -21.69
CA SER A 623 -7.73 41.63 -21.06
C SER A 623 -7.06 41.29 -19.73
N ASP A 624 -7.70 40.48 -18.88
CA ASP A 624 -7.11 40.04 -17.62
C ASP A 624 -5.89 39.15 -17.85
N TYR A 625 -5.98 38.27 -18.86
CA TYR A 625 -4.85 37.46 -19.29
C TYR A 625 -3.68 38.32 -19.80
N GLU A 626 -3.93 39.29 -20.67
CA GLU A 626 -2.91 40.18 -21.21
C GLU A 626 -2.27 41.06 -20.12
N THR A 627 -3.05 41.59 -19.18
CA THR A 627 -2.52 42.33 -18.03
C THR A 627 -1.57 41.46 -17.23
N LEU A 628 -1.95 40.22 -16.88
CA LEU A 628 -1.11 39.36 -16.07
C LEU A 628 0.16 38.94 -16.81
N ILE A 629 0.05 38.51 -18.06
CA ILE A 629 1.18 38.02 -18.88
C ILE A 629 2.20 39.12 -19.22
N ALA A 630 1.75 40.38 -19.34
CA ALA A 630 2.66 41.50 -19.55
C ALA A 630 3.61 41.73 -18.35
N GLY A 631 3.22 41.29 -17.15
CA GLY A 631 3.98 41.50 -15.91
C GLY A 631 4.05 42.97 -15.50
N GLY A 632 4.86 43.27 -14.49
CA GLY A 632 5.05 44.63 -14.00
C GLY A 632 3.98 45.11 -13.02
N ASP A 633 3.88 46.42 -12.82
CA ASP A 633 3.14 47.02 -11.70
C ASP A 633 1.61 46.83 -11.82
N ASP A 634 1.07 46.79 -13.04
CA ASP A 634 -0.35 46.52 -13.29
C ASP A 634 -0.69 45.07 -12.95
N ALA A 635 0.15 44.11 -13.35
CA ALA A 635 0.00 42.70 -13.00
C ALA A 635 0.18 42.45 -11.50
N GLU A 636 1.11 43.16 -10.85
CA GLU A 636 1.27 43.13 -9.39
C GLU A 636 -0.01 43.61 -8.69
N SER A 637 -0.53 44.76 -9.10
CA SER A 637 -1.77 45.34 -8.57
C SER A 637 -2.95 44.39 -8.79
N TRP A 638 -3.00 43.74 -9.95
CA TRP A 638 -4.03 42.77 -10.31
C TRP A 638 -4.00 41.53 -9.40
N LEU A 639 -2.80 40.98 -9.11
CA LEU A 639 -2.62 39.85 -8.19
C LEU A 639 -3.01 40.22 -6.75
N ARG A 640 -2.56 41.39 -6.27
CA ARG A 640 -2.88 41.88 -4.91
C ARG A 640 -4.36 42.14 -4.72
N ALA A 641 -5.03 42.74 -5.71
CA ALA A 641 -6.47 43.01 -5.66
C ALA A 641 -7.30 41.74 -5.50
N ARG A 642 -6.81 40.61 -6.02
CA ARG A 642 -7.46 39.29 -5.94
C ARG A 642 -6.97 38.43 -4.77
N LYS A 643 -6.03 38.94 -3.95
CA LYS A 643 -5.49 38.25 -2.77
C LYS A 643 -4.95 36.84 -3.11
N VAL A 644 -4.20 36.73 -4.20
CA VAL A 644 -3.60 35.47 -4.62
C VAL A 644 -2.47 35.08 -3.65
N ASP A 645 -2.46 33.85 -3.15
CA ASP A 645 -1.38 33.32 -2.30
C ASP A 645 -0.37 32.50 -3.11
N VAL A 646 -0.86 31.77 -4.11
CA VAL A 646 -0.06 30.92 -4.99
C VAL A 646 -0.45 31.16 -6.45
N LEU A 647 0.52 31.49 -7.29
CA LEU A 647 0.41 31.57 -8.74
C LEU A 647 1.04 30.33 -9.38
N VAL A 648 0.24 29.56 -10.11
CA VAL A 648 0.66 28.39 -10.86
C VAL A 648 0.52 28.68 -12.35
N VAL A 649 1.61 28.54 -13.09
CA VAL A 649 1.66 28.72 -14.54
C VAL A 649 1.91 27.37 -15.20
N SER A 650 0.95 26.89 -15.99
CA SER A 650 1.10 25.64 -16.74
C SER A 650 1.25 25.95 -18.22
N THR A 651 2.35 25.48 -18.83
CA THR A 651 2.64 25.69 -20.25
C THR A 651 2.16 24.51 -21.10
N PRO A 652 1.72 24.72 -22.36
CA PRO A 652 1.86 25.95 -23.12
C PRO A 652 0.90 27.03 -22.62
N LEU A 653 1.38 28.28 -22.58
CA LEU A 653 0.56 29.42 -22.22
C LEU A 653 -0.50 29.67 -23.32
N PRO A 654 -1.72 30.10 -22.97
CA PRO A 654 -2.71 30.53 -23.95
C PRO A 654 -2.14 31.52 -24.98
N SER A 655 -2.33 31.24 -26.27
CA SER A 655 -1.86 32.09 -27.36
C SER A 655 -2.59 33.44 -27.34
N ALA A 656 -1.87 34.56 -27.36
CA ALA A 656 -2.50 35.86 -27.64
C ALA A 656 -2.53 36.14 -29.14
N LYS A 657 -3.20 37.22 -29.54
CA LYS A 657 -3.25 37.64 -30.94
C LYS A 657 -1.84 37.75 -31.54
N ARG A 658 -1.71 37.36 -32.80
CA ARG A 658 -0.45 37.39 -33.56
C ARG A 658 0.22 38.77 -33.45
N GLY A 659 1.44 38.82 -32.91
CA GLY A 659 2.20 40.06 -32.70
C GLY A 659 1.85 40.85 -31.42
N ALA A 660 1.08 40.30 -30.48
CA ALA A 660 0.72 40.98 -29.23
C ALA A 660 1.85 41.06 -28.19
N TYR A 661 2.93 40.31 -28.36
CA TYR A 661 4.04 40.29 -27.41
C TYR A 661 5.37 40.54 -28.12
N GLU A 662 6.11 41.56 -27.67
CA GLU A 662 7.47 41.86 -28.14
C GLU A 662 8.52 40.84 -27.65
N TYR A 663 8.19 40.02 -26.64
CA TYR A 663 9.11 39.16 -25.90
C TYR A 663 8.79 37.66 -26.03
N GLY A 664 9.83 36.81 -25.97
CA GLY A 664 9.74 35.35 -26.05
C GLY A 664 9.09 34.69 -24.83
N LEU A 665 8.91 33.36 -24.89
CA LEU A 665 8.23 32.62 -23.81
C LEU A 665 9.00 32.71 -22.48
N GLN A 666 10.33 32.61 -22.50
CA GLN A 666 11.16 32.65 -21.30
C GLN A 666 11.04 34.02 -20.61
N GLU A 667 11.10 35.11 -21.37
CA GLU A 667 10.99 36.48 -20.86
C GLU A 667 9.63 36.72 -20.18
N ARG A 668 8.53 36.20 -20.76
CA ARG A 668 7.20 36.30 -20.15
C ARG A 668 7.11 35.49 -18.85
N LEU A 669 7.67 34.28 -18.81
CA LEU A 669 7.68 33.46 -17.60
C LEU A 669 8.54 34.09 -16.49
N ILE A 670 9.67 34.70 -16.86
CA ILE A 670 10.50 35.50 -15.95
C ILE A 670 9.69 36.68 -15.40
N GLY A 671 9.03 37.45 -16.28
CA GLY A 671 8.19 38.58 -15.89
C GLY A 671 7.08 38.20 -14.91
N LEU A 672 6.42 37.05 -15.12
CA LEU A 672 5.41 36.51 -14.20
C LEU A 672 6.01 36.13 -12.84
N ASN A 673 7.16 35.47 -12.82
CA ASN A 673 7.84 35.10 -11.58
C ASN A 673 8.30 36.35 -10.80
N ASP A 674 8.91 37.32 -11.47
CA ASP A 674 9.33 38.59 -10.86
C ASP A 674 8.13 39.38 -10.31
N THR A 675 7.01 39.38 -11.04
CA THR A 675 5.76 40.01 -10.59
C THR A 675 5.17 39.31 -9.38
N ALA A 676 5.17 37.96 -9.37
CA ALA A 676 4.74 37.19 -8.20
C ALA A 676 5.62 37.49 -6.97
N ARG A 677 6.95 37.55 -7.15
CA ARG A 677 7.87 37.94 -6.08
C ARG A 677 7.57 39.32 -5.52
N LYS A 678 7.40 40.32 -6.38
CA LYS A 678 7.03 41.69 -5.95
C LYS A 678 5.72 41.67 -5.19
N ALA A 679 4.72 40.95 -5.70
CA ALA A 679 3.41 40.79 -5.06
C ALA A 679 3.44 40.01 -3.73
N GLY A 680 4.54 39.31 -3.41
CA GLY A 680 4.63 38.42 -2.24
C GLY A 680 3.91 37.09 -2.44
N VAL A 681 3.72 36.67 -3.68
CA VAL A 681 2.97 35.49 -4.11
C VAL A 681 3.95 34.35 -4.43
N LYS A 682 3.65 33.13 -3.96
CA LYS A 682 4.45 31.94 -4.28
C LYS A 682 4.22 31.53 -5.72
N PHE A 683 5.27 31.15 -6.43
CA PHE A 683 5.22 30.89 -7.86
C PHE A 683 5.59 29.45 -8.19
N PHE A 684 4.79 28.82 -9.05
CA PHE A 684 5.09 27.54 -9.64
C PHE A 684 4.93 27.61 -11.16
N LEU A 685 5.84 26.97 -11.89
CA LEU A 685 5.81 26.85 -13.34
C LEU A 685 5.88 25.38 -13.72
N SER A 686 5.07 24.89 -14.65
CA SER A 686 5.15 23.52 -15.16
C SER A 686 5.09 23.42 -16.67
N SER A 687 5.68 22.34 -17.20
CA SER A 687 5.67 22.02 -18.63
C SER A 687 5.86 20.53 -18.87
N THR A 688 5.44 20.06 -20.03
CA THR A 688 5.63 18.70 -20.54
C THR A 688 6.14 18.72 -21.98
N TYR A 689 6.77 17.64 -22.40
CA TYR A 689 7.24 17.44 -23.77
C TYR A 689 7.14 15.96 -24.16
N GLY A 690 5.94 15.39 -24.02
CA GLY A 690 5.68 13.96 -24.26
C GLY A 690 5.81 13.12 -23.00
N PHE A 691 6.81 12.24 -22.94
CA PHE A 691 7.03 11.32 -21.80
C PHE A 691 7.75 11.95 -20.60
N GLY A 692 8.31 13.14 -20.77
CA GLY A 692 8.98 13.90 -19.70
C GLY A 692 8.30 15.24 -19.43
N GLY A 693 8.73 15.89 -18.36
CA GLY A 693 8.24 17.21 -17.97
C GLY A 693 8.96 17.74 -16.75
N PHE A 694 8.61 18.94 -16.32
CA PHE A 694 9.16 19.52 -15.10
C PHE A 694 8.16 20.43 -14.40
N TYR A 695 8.46 20.71 -13.14
CA TYR A 695 8.03 21.97 -12.56
C TYR A 695 9.18 22.71 -11.89
N PHE A 696 9.04 24.03 -11.87
CA PHE A 696 9.87 24.97 -11.16
C PHE A 696 9.07 25.58 -9.99
N ALA A 697 9.69 25.68 -8.83
CA ALA A 697 9.12 26.24 -7.61
C ALA A 697 9.96 27.42 -7.14
N ASP A 698 9.29 28.54 -6.90
CA ASP A 698 9.86 29.73 -6.28
C ASP A 698 8.90 30.27 -5.22
N GLN A 699 9.17 29.92 -3.97
CA GLN A 699 8.32 30.29 -2.85
C GLN A 699 8.79 31.57 -2.14
N ILE A 700 9.76 32.30 -2.72
CA ILE A 700 10.49 33.44 -2.11
C ILE A 700 11.28 32.97 -0.88
N THR A 701 10.58 32.67 0.20
CA THR A 701 11.06 32.03 1.41
C THR A 701 10.02 31.04 1.90
N HIS A 702 10.44 29.83 2.26
CA HIS A 702 9.55 28.82 2.82
C HIS A 702 10.05 28.36 4.19
N ASP A 703 9.20 28.53 5.19
CA ASP A 703 9.42 28.01 6.54
C ASP A 703 8.77 26.64 6.67
N TYR A 704 9.53 25.66 7.13
CA TYR A 704 9.08 24.28 7.34
C TYR A 704 9.68 23.70 8.62
N ILE A 705 9.13 22.57 9.07
CA ILE A 705 9.54 21.92 10.31
C ILE A 705 10.30 20.64 9.98
N VAL A 706 11.48 20.47 10.56
CA VAL A 706 12.26 19.23 10.48
C VAL A 706 12.42 18.65 11.86
N GLU A 707 12.20 17.34 12.00
CA GLU A 707 12.52 16.61 13.23
C GLU A 707 13.98 16.17 13.18
N ARG A 708 14.81 16.69 14.10
CA ARG A 708 16.21 16.26 14.26
C ARG A 708 16.45 15.65 15.62
N THR A 709 17.21 14.57 15.65
CA THR A 709 17.77 13.99 16.87
C THR A 709 19.02 14.77 17.27
N ILE A 710 19.07 15.30 18.49
CA ILE A 710 20.24 16.01 19.02
C ILE A 710 21.05 15.07 19.93
N PRO A 711 22.39 15.00 19.81
CA PRO A 711 23.23 14.31 20.78
C PRO A 711 23.33 15.14 22.08
N VAL A 712 23.13 14.52 23.24
CA VAL A 712 23.25 15.18 24.56
C VAL A 712 24.69 15.65 24.81
N SER A 713 24.90 16.94 25.09
CA SER A 713 26.23 17.52 25.37
C SER A 713 26.72 17.20 26.79
N SER A 714 27.99 16.81 26.90
CA SER A 714 28.66 16.32 28.11
C SER A 714 29.14 17.42 29.07
N SER A 715 28.29 18.32 29.56
CA SER A 715 28.73 19.40 30.48
C SER A 715 27.84 19.70 31.68
N SER A 716 26.97 18.78 32.09
CA SER A 716 26.34 18.84 33.42
C SER A 716 25.86 17.45 33.84
N VAL A 717 26.79 16.65 34.39
CA VAL A 717 26.48 15.36 35.00
C VAL A 717 26.51 15.54 36.51
N GLU A 718 25.32 15.58 37.12
CA GLU A 718 25.15 15.02 38.45
C GLU A 718 24.37 13.71 38.31
N SER A 719 24.91 12.69 38.96
CA SER A 719 24.65 11.28 38.77
C SER A 719 23.26 10.87 39.27
N THR A 720 22.38 10.48 38.35
CA THR A 720 21.37 9.44 38.58
C THR A 720 21.18 8.60 37.31
N SER A 721 21.12 7.29 37.51
CA SER A 721 21.00 6.26 36.49
C SER A 721 19.57 6.19 35.93
N ASN A 722 19.38 6.57 34.67
CA ASN A 722 18.29 6.13 33.78
C ASN A 722 18.57 6.59 32.33
N GLY A 723 17.94 5.91 31.37
CA GLY A 723 18.33 5.89 29.95
C GLY A 723 18.58 7.24 29.26
N LEU A 724 19.48 7.22 28.28
CA LEU A 724 19.64 8.29 27.29
C LEU A 724 18.34 8.37 26.47
N THR A 725 17.42 9.22 26.90
CA THR A 725 16.29 9.69 26.09
C THR A 725 16.85 10.55 24.96
N GLU A 726 16.83 10.04 23.72
CA GLU A 726 17.02 10.88 22.53
C GLU A 726 15.82 11.81 22.40
N GLU A 727 16.04 13.09 22.69
CA GLU A 727 15.02 14.13 22.57
C GLU A 727 14.90 14.53 21.09
N LYS A 728 13.78 14.20 20.45
CA LYS A 728 13.46 14.68 19.09
C LYS A 728 13.02 16.13 19.18
N LYS A 729 13.85 17.06 18.73
CA LYS A 729 13.50 18.48 18.67
C LYS A 729 12.92 18.79 17.28
N ARG A 730 11.76 19.44 17.27
CA ARG A 730 11.21 20.09 16.07
C ARG A 730 11.98 21.38 15.85
N ILE A 731 12.69 21.46 14.73
CA ILE A 731 13.49 22.62 14.36
C ILE A 731 12.81 23.28 13.16
N LYS A 732 12.51 24.57 13.29
CA LYS A 732 12.00 25.35 12.19
C LYS A 732 13.15 25.75 11.27
N GLN A 733 13.04 25.41 9.99
CA GLN A 733 14.02 25.76 8.96
C GLN A 733 13.39 26.68 7.92
N ARG A 734 14.20 27.57 7.34
CA ARG A 734 13.83 28.46 6.25
C ARG A 734 14.67 28.17 5.04
N GLN A 735 14.02 27.84 3.93
CA GLN A 735 14.64 27.80 2.61
C GLN A 735 14.35 29.11 1.88
N THR A 736 15.41 29.77 1.38
CA THR A 736 15.30 30.93 0.49
C THR A 736 15.45 30.45 -0.95
N PHE A 737 14.52 30.87 -1.82
CA PHE A 737 14.51 30.51 -3.23
C PHE A 737 15.17 31.60 -4.07
N VAL A 738 15.73 31.22 -5.22
CA VAL A 738 16.22 32.18 -6.23
C VAL A 738 15.16 32.35 -7.32
N PRO A 739 15.06 33.54 -7.94
CA PRO A 739 14.09 33.76 -9.01
C PRO A 739 14.40 32.90 -10.23
N LEU A 740 13.38 32.68 -11.06
CA LEU A 740 13.49 31.96 -12.32
C LEU A 740 14.58 32.59 -13.21
N SER A 741 14.66 33.92 -13.28
CA SER A 741 15.71 34.64 -14.01
C SER A 741 17.13 34.26 -13.57
N ALA A 742 17.39 34.23 -12.25
CA ALA A 742 18.68 33.82 -11.70
C ALA A 742 18.98 32.34 -11.99
N SER A 743 17.99 31.47 -11.86
CA SER A 743 18.16 30.05 -12.16
C SER A 743 18.43 29.80 -13.65
N LEU A 744 17.69 30.45 -14.54
CA LEU A 744 17.85 30.31 -15.99
C LEU A 744 19.13 30.93 -16.50
N SER A 745 19.64 32.01 -15.88
CA SER A 745 20.89 32.68 -16.26
C SER A 745 22.14 32.06 -15.63
N HIS A 746 22.00 31.18 -14.63
CA HIS A 746 23.10 30.54 -13.93
C HIS A 746 24.12 29.89 -14.88
N THR A 747 25.41 30.02 -14.59
CA THR A 747 26.52 29.42 -15.35
C THR A 747 27.51 28.74 -14.41
N TRP A 748 28.28 27.77 -14.91
CA TRP A 748 29.30 27.04 -14.15
C TRP A 748 30.70 27.24 -14.75
N PRO A 749 31.25 28.46 -14.69
CA PRO A 749 32.56 28.73 -15.27
C PRO A 749 33.67 27.99 -14.52
N ASN A 750 34.70 27.56 -15.25
CA ASN A 750 35.96 27.06 -14.71
C ASN A 750 35.89 25.78 -13.84
N LEU A 751 34.86 24.93 -14.02
CA LEU A 751 34.81 23.62 -13.36
C LEU A 751 35.64 22.57 -14.09
N THR A 752 36.40 21.78 -13.34
CA THR A 752 37.06 20.57 -13.89
C THR A 752 36.03 19.52 -14.30
N ASP A 753 36.36 18.65 -15.25
CA ASP A 753 35.48 17.53 -15.67
C ASP A 753 34.97 16.68 -14.49
N ARG A 754 35.82 16.46 -13.48
CA ARG A 754 35.46 15.73 -12.25
C ARG A 754 34.40 16.47 -11.43
N GLN A 755 34.49 17.79 -11.33
CA GLN A 755 33.49 18.62 -10.64
C GLN A 755 32.18 18.67 -11.43
N GLN A 756 32.25 18.81 -12.76
CA GLN A 756 31.06 18.79 -13.61
C GLN A 756 30.28 17.47 -13.50
N ARG A 757 30.96 16.32 -13.50
CA ARG A 757 30.32 14.99 -13.29
C ARG A 757 29.60 14.85 -11.94
N ARG A 758 30.03 15.59 -10.91
CA ARG A 758 29.40 15.57 -9.58
C ARG A 758 28.11 16.39 -9.52
N LEU A 759 27.93 17.35 -10.43
CA LEU A 759 26.71 18.18 -10.47
C LEU A 759 25.47 17.38 -10.90
N LYS A 760 25.66 16.31 -11.70
CA LYS A 760 24.57 15.46 -12.23
C LYS A 760 23.41 16.26 -12.85
N LEU A 761 23.73 17.28 -13.65
CA LEU A 761 22.74 18.22 -14.19
C LEU A 761 21.70 17.51 -15.09
N PRO A 762 20.43 17.96 -15.08
CA PRO A 762 19.37 17.33 -15.84
C PRO A 762 19.47 17.72 -17.32
N LEU A 763 19.66 16.74 -18.20
CA LEU A 763 19.66 16.96 -19.65
C LEU A 763 18.36 17.65 -20.11
N ASP A 764 17.24 17.20 -19.57
CA ASP A 764 15.90 17.70 -19.87
C ASP A 764 15.76 19.23 -19.68
N TRP A 765 16.52 19.85 -18.77
CA TRP A 765 16.54 21.31 -18.60
C TRP A 765 17.15 22.02 -19.81
N PHE A 766 18.29 21.52 -20.31
CA PHE A 766 18.94 22.09 -21.50
C PHE A 766 18.11 21.87 -22.76
N ILE A 767 17.43 20.72 -22.86
CA ILE A 767 16.49 20.43 -23.95
C ILE A 767 15.36 21.45 -23.95
N TRP A 768 14.75 21.72 -22.78
CA TRP A 768 13.69 22.71 -22.67
C TRP A 768 14.15 24.14 -22.99
N LEU A 769 15.34 24.54 -22.53
CA LEU A 769 15.95 25.82 -22.90
C LEU A 769 16.13 25.95 -24.42
N ALA A 770 16.70 24.93 -25.05
CA ALA A 770 16.91 24.90 -26.49
C ALA A 770 15.58 24.92 -27.27
N LEU A 771 14.58 24.20 -26.77
CA LEU A 771 13.26 24.10 -27.39
C LEU A 771 12.52 25.45 -27.37
N THR A 772 12.53 26.13 -26.22
CA THR A 772 11.87 27.45 -26.05
C THR A 772 12.60 28.56 -26.81
N ASP A 773 13.93 28.51 -26.90
CA ASP A 773 14.74 29.41 -27.72
C ASP A 773 14.44 29.23 -29.23
N LEU A 774 14.43 27.98 -29.71
CA LEU A 774 14.11 27.67 -31.10
C LEU A 774 12.67 28.08 -31.46
N GLN A 775 11.71 27.83 -30.57
CA GLN A 775 10.32 28.27 -30.76
C GLN A 775 10.22 29.80 -30.86
N SER A 776 10.97 30.53 -30.04
CA SER A 776 10.98 32.00 -30.05
C SER A 776 11.58 32.55 -31.35
N SER A 777 12.57 31.89 -31.93
CA SER A 777 13.18 32.28 -33.22
C SER A 777 12.26 32.09 -34.44
N LEU A 778 11.21 31.28 -34.32
CA LEU A 778 10.30 30.92 -35.43
C LEU A 778 9.04 31.78 -35.52
N ALA A 779 8.88 32.77 -34.62
CA ALA A 779 7.81 33.79 -34.60
C ALA A 779 6.35 33.26 -34.75
N ASN A 780 6.09 31.98 -34.51
CA ASN A 780 4.76 31.37 -34.65
C ASN A 780 4.27 30.77 -33.33
N ASP A 781 3.01 31.08 -33.01
CA ASP A 781 2.24 30.57 -31.89
C ASP A 781 2.33 29.05 -31.74
N ALA A 782 2.29 28.63 -30.49
CA ALA A 782 2.25 27.25 -30.04
C ALA A 782 1.22 26.43 -30.82
N ALA A 783 1.69 25.52 -31.67
CA ALA A 783 1.04 24.25 -32.00
C ALA A 783 1.87 23.41 -32.97
N THR A 784 2.58 24.00 -33.93
CA THR A 784 3.32 23.22 -34.94
C THR A 784 4.42 24.04 -35.61
N THR A 785 5.65 23.94 -35.12
CA THR A 785 6.84 24.15 -35.94
C THR A 785 7.64 22.87 -35.92
N SER A 786 7.94 22.31 -37.08
CA SER A 786 8.69 21.05 -37.22
C SER A 786 10.16 21.31 -36.87
N ILE A 787 10.46 21.50 -35.60
CA ILE A 787 11.82 21.56 -35.09
C ILE A 787 12.44 20.19 -35.35
N GLY A 788 13.43 20.13 -36.25
CA GLY A 788 14.11 18.88 -36.55
C GLY A 788 14.96 18.41 -35.36
N ALA A 789 15.04 17.10 -35.15
CA ALA A 789 15.82 16.50 -34.06
C ALA A 789 17.27 16.98 -34.04
N SER A 790 17.90 17.13 -35.21
CA SER A 790 19.25 17.67 -35.35
C SER A 790 19.37 19.14 -34.92
N ALA A 791 18.36 19.97 -35.22
CA ALA A 791 18.35 21.37 -34.82
C ALA A 791 18.22 21.50 -33.30
N LEU A 792 17.33 20.72 -32.68
CA LEU A 792 17.16 20.67 -31.22
C LEU A 792 18.43 20.17 -30.53
N LYS A 793 19.05 19.11 -31.02
CA LYS A 793 20.33 18.58 -30.51
C LYS A 793 21.44 19.63 -30.58
N ASN A 794 21.61 20.27 -31.75
CA ASN A 794 22.66 21.26 -31.94
C ASN A 794 22.47 22.47 -31.03
N ARG A 795 21.23 22.95 -30.85
CA ARG A 795 20.96 24.06 -29.93
C ARG A 795 21.14 23.65 -28.47
N THR A 796 20.79 22.43 -28.10
CA THR A 796 21.03 21.88 -26.75
C THR A 796 22.53 21.83 -26.44
N ILE A 797 23.36 21.37 -27.38
CA ILE A 797 24.82 21.37 -27.24
C ILE A 797 25.36 22.81 -27.10
N ALA A 798 24.84 23.76 -27.89
CA ALA A 798 25.22 25.17 -27.77
C ALA A 798 24.86 25.73 -26.38
N MET A 799 23.65 25.47 -25.89
CA MET A 799 23.20 25.86 -24.54
C MET A 799 24.13 25.33 -23.45
N ILE A 800 24.54 24.06 -23.52
CA ILE A 800 25.46 23.47 -22.54
C ILE A 800 26.80 24.22 -22.54
N LYS A 801 27.34 24.56 -23.72
CA LYS A 801 28.59 25.33 -23.84
C LYS A 801 28.45 26.76 -23.31
N GLU A 802 27.35 27.43 -23.64
CA GLU A 802 27.02 28.78 -23.14
C GLU A 802 26.93 28.82 -21.60
N LYS A 803 26.56 27.69 -20.98
CA LYS A 803 26.53 27.50 -19.53
C LYS A 803 27.90 27.20 -18.90
N GLY A 804 28.97 27.14 -19.69
CA GLY A 804 30.34 26.87 -19.24
C GLY A 804 30.64 25.39 -19.00
N LEU A 805 29.82 24.48 -19.53
CA LEU A 805 29.92 23.04 -19.29
C LEU A 805 30.44 22.28 -20.52
N ASN A 806 31.03 21.13 -20.28
CA ASN A 806 31.47 20.21 -21.32
C ASN A 806 30.27 19.37 -21.83
N PRO A 807 29.87 19.48 -23.12
CA PRO A 807 28.79 18.69 -23.68
C PRO A 807 28.96 17.19 -23.51
N ASP A 808 30.18 16.66 -23.61
CA ASP A 808 30.42 15.21 -23.52
C ASP A 808 30.22 14.66 -22.09
N ILE A 809 30.06 15.54 -21.09
CA ILE A 809 29.74 15.16 -19.71
C ILE A 809 28.23 15.15 -19.46
N VAL A 810 27.51 16.16 -19.98
CA VAL A 810 26.05 16.29 -19.83
C VAL A 810 25.32 15.37 -20.83
N LEU A 811 25.91 15.18 -22.00
CA LEU A 811 25.47 14.36 -23.12
C LEU A 811 26.58 13.36 -23.48
N PRO A 812 26.81 12.32 -22.66
CA PRO A 812 27.84 11.34 -22.96
C PRO A 812 27.54 10.65 -24.29
N PRO A 813 28.56 10.43 -25.16
CA PRO A 813 28.37 9.68 -26.39
C PRO A 813 27.90 8.26 -26.07
N THR A 814 26.85 7.81 -26.77
CA THR A 814 26.28 6.47 -26.64
C THR A 814 26.58 5.63 -27.88
N GLU A 815 26.85 4.34 -27.69
CA GLU A 815 26.98 3.40 -28.81
C GLU A 815 25.60 3.11 -29.42
N GLY A 816 25.50 2.97 -30.75
CA GLY A 816 24.26 2.54 -31.39
C GLY A 816 23.18 3.62 -31.62
N GLY A 817 23.52 4.91 -31.47
CA GLY A 817 22.63 6.03 -31.83
C GLY A 817 21.49 6.30 -30.83
N GLU A 818 21.65 5.90 -29.57
CA GLU A 818 20.65 6.10 -28.53
C GLU A 818 20.42 7.58 -28.19
N LEU A 819 21.47 8.40 -28.24
CA LEU A 819 21.39 9.83 -28.01
C LEU A 819 20.52 10.53 -29.06
N GLU A 820 20.66 10.17 -30.34
CA GLU A 820 19.85 10.70 -31.44
C GLU A 820 18.37 10.37 -31.23
N LYS A 821 18.06 9.15 -30.75
CA LYS A 821 16.69 8.71 -30.49
C LYS A 821 15.98 9.56 -29.45
N ILE A 822 16.69 10.13 -28.45
CA ILE A 822 16.08 11.03 -27.45
C ILE A 822 15.44 12.23 -28.16
N PHE A 823 16.21 12.93 -28.99
CA PHE A 823 15.74 14.11 -29.71
C PHE A 823 14.69 13.75 -30.77
N GLU A 824 14.84 12.62 -31.46
CA GLU A 824 13.83 12.13 -32.41
C GLU A 824 12.50 11.82 -31.73
N ASN A 825 12.52 11.15 -30.57
CA ASN A 825 11.31 10.78 -29.84
C ASN A 825 10.61 12.02 -29.29
N LEU A 826 11.35 13.01 -28.78
CA LEU A 826 10.79 14.29 -28.33
C LEU A 826 10.09 15.05 -29.46
N VAL A 827 10.71 15.10 -30.64
CA VAL A 827 10.11 15.73 -31.83
C VAL A 827 8.89 14.93 -32.32
N LYS A 828 8.96 13.60 -32.36
CA LYS A 828 7.84 12.71 -32.72
C LYS A 828 6.66 12.84 -31.76
N ALA A 829 6.93 13.06 -30.47
CA ALA A 829 5.92 13.27 -29.45
C ALA A 829 5.25 14.67 -29.52
N GLY A 830 5.66 15.53 -30.46
CA GLY A 830 5.04 16.83 -30.74
C GLY A 830 5.68 18.02 -30.02
N GLY A 831 6.82 17.85 -29.35
CA GLY A 831 7.56 18.94 -28.72
C GLY A 831 6.94 19.47 -27.42
N ALA A 832 7.21 20.74 -27.08
CA ALA A 832 6.80 21.36 -25.82
C ALA A 832 5.29 21.59 -25.77
N GLY A 833 4.70 21.23 -24.63
CA GLY A 833 3.29 21.42 -24.33
C GLY A 833 2.39 20.21 -24.62
N VAL A 834 2.93 19.13 -25.21
CA VAL A 834 2.18 17.88 -25.36
C VAL A 834 2.18 17.12 -24.04
N THR A 835 0.99 17.00 -23.46
CA THR A 835 0.78 16.28 -22.20
C THR A 835 0.13 14.93 -22.48
N LEU A 836 0.86 13.84 -22.20
CA LEU A 836 0.26 12.52 -22.10
C LEU A 836 -0.44 12.39 -20.74
N ALA A 837 -1.65 11.83 -20.71
CA ALA A 837 -2.44 11.74 -19.48
C ALA A 837 -1.68 11.11 -18.28
N PRO A 838 -0.90 10.02 -18.43
CA PRO A 838 -0.12 9.47 -17.31
C PRO A 838 0.95 10.44 -16.78
N VAL A 839 1.61 11.17 -17.67
CA VAL A 839 2.65 12.15 -17.33
C VAL A 839 2.03 13.35 -16.62
N GLY A 840 0.90 13.85 -17.14
CA GLY A 840 0.11 14.89 -16.50
C GLY A 840 -0.35 14.49 -15.09
N SER A 841 -0.78 13.24 -14.92
CA SER A 841 -1.22 12.72 -13.61
C SER A 841 -0.10 12.65 -12.57
N VAL A 842 1.08 12.16 -12.96
CA VAL A 842 2.24 12.10 -12.06
C VAL A 842 2.75 13.51 -11.74
N LEU A 843 3.07 14.30 -12.77
CA LEU A 843 3.67 15.62 -12.57
C LEU A 843 2.69 16.59 -11.88
N GLY A 844 1.43 16.59 -12.29
CA GLY A 844 0.38 17.40 -11.68
C GLY A 844 0.07 16.96 -10.24
N GLY A 845 0.12 15.66 -9.95
CA GLY A 845 -0.02 15.13 -8.59
C GLY A 845 1.11 15.58 -7.66
N VAL A 846 2.37 15.43 -8.08
CA VAL A 846 3.55 15.86 -7.29
C VAL A 846 3.54 17.38 -7.10
N LEU A 847 3.30 18.15 -8.16
CA LEU A 847 3.21 19.61 -8.05
C LEU A 847 2.08 20.05 -7.11
N SER A 848 0.93 19.37 -7.12
CA SER A 848 -0.16 19.66 -6.18
C SER A 848 0.25 19.47 -4.73
N GLN A 849 1.01 18.41 -4.43
CA GLN A 849 1.52 18.17 -3.09
C GLN A 849 2.46 19.28 -2.65
N ASP A 850 3.36 19.74 -3.52
CA ASP A 850 4.29 20.82 -3.21
C ASP A 850 3.58 22.19 -3.08
N ILE A 851 2.51 22.43 -3.85
CA ILE A 851 1.63 23.61 -3.66
C ILE A 851 0.95 23.57 -2.29
N LEU A 852 0.36 22.44 -1.90
CA LEU A 852 -0.29 22.28 -0.59
C LEU A 852 0.72 22.37 0.56
N ASN A 853 1.91 21.80 0.37
CA ASN A 853 3.01 21.95 1.32
C ASN A 853 3.46 23.41 1.41
N SER A 854 3.52 24.13 0.28
CA SER A 854 3.87 25.56 0.28
C SER A 854 2.94 26.38 1.18
N ILE A 855 1.65 26.05 1.22
CA ILE A 855 0.65 26.74 2.04
C ILE A 855 0.72 26.28 3.51
N SER A 856 0.91 24.97 3.74
CA SER A 856 0.92 24.37 5.08
C SER A 856 2.27 24.44 5.81
N GLY A 857 3.39 24.65 5.13
CA GLY A 857 4.72 24.82 5.74
C GLY A 857 5.15 23.67 6.64
N ARG A 858 4.82 22.43 6.29
CA ARG A 858 5.02 21.27 7.16
C ARG A 858 6.25 20.46 6.78
N GLU A 859 6.46 20.26 5.50
CA GLU A 859 7.51 19.40 4.95
C GLU A 859 8.57 20.23 4.23
N GLU A 860 9.75 19.65 4.05
CA GLU A 860 10.80 20.28 3.23
C GLU A 860 10.31 20.48 1.80
N PRO A 861 10.39 21.71 1.24
CA PRO A 861 9.87 21.98 -0.08
C PRO A 861 10.83 21.45 -1.16
N VAL A 862 10.30 21.16 -2.34
CA VAL A 862 11.17 20.96 -3.51
C VAL A 862 11.83 22.30 -3.87
N VAL A 863 13.15 22.29 -3.97
CA VAL A 863 13.94 23.52 -4.17
C VAL A 863 14.30 23.69 -5.64
N ASN A 864 13.72 24.74 -6.25
CA ASN A 864 13.80 25.12 -7.65
C ASN A 864 13.21 24.12 -8.63
N TRP A 865 13.91 23.06 -9.03
CA TRP A 865 13.47 22.25 -10.18
C TRP A 865 13.23 20.80 -9.82
N LEU A 866 12.14 20.25 -10.34
CA LEU A 866 11.91 18.80 -10.43
C LEU A 866 11.68 18.43 -11.89
N PHE A 867 12.42 17.43 -12.38
CA PHE A 867 12.27 16.86 -13.71
C PHE A 867 11.75 15.43 -13.62
N LEU A 868 10.70 15.13 -14.37
CA LEU A 868 10.28 13.77 -14.66
C LEU A 868 11.01 13.32 -15.93
N ASN A 869 11.82 12.27 -15.83
CA ASN A 869 12.73 11.85 -16.88
C ASN A 869 11.97 11.43 -18.14
N SER A 870 12.47 11.86 -19.31
CA SER A 870 11.88 11.55 -20.63
C SER A 870 12.14 10.11 -21.12
N ASP A 871 12.89 9.31 -20.37
CA ASP A 871 13.27 7.92 -20.69
C ASP A 871 12.19 6.87 -20.37
N ALA A 872 11.00 7.30 -19.94
CA ALA A 872 9.88 6.46 -19.51
C ALA A 872 10.19 5.54 -18.30
N SER A 873 11.26 5.81 -17.55
CA SER A 873 11.55 5.12 -16.28
C SER A 873 10.55 5.43 -15.17
N GLY A 874 9.81 6.55 -15.30
CA GLY A 874 8.96 7.09 -14.24
C GLY A 874 9.73 7.74 -13.10
N ALA A 875 11.07 7.84 -13.20
CA ALA A 875 11.89 8.50 -12.19
C ALA A 875 11.81 10.02 -12.30
N ALA A 876 11.83 10.71 -11.15
CA ALA A 876 11.95 12.15 -11.06
C ALA A 876 13.21 12.56 -10.29
N THR A 877 13.81 13.69 -10.68
CA THR A 877 15.04 14.21 -10.06
C THR A 877 14.88 15.67 -9.67
N VAL A 878 15.37 16.03 -8.49
CA VAL A 878 15.34 17.40 -7.96
C VAL A 878 16.70 18.07 -8.14
N HIS A 879 16.71 19.29 -8.67
CA HIS A 879 17.92 20.02 -9.00
C HIS A 879 17.90 21.45 -8.47
N LYS A 880 18.93 21.78 -7.69
CA LYS A 880 19.19 23.13 -7.16
C LYS A 880 20.04 23.90 -8.17
N ILE A 881 19.40 24.67 -9.05
CA ILE A 881 20.06 25.45 -10.10
C ILE A 881 20.01 26.94 -9.75
N GLY A 882 21.16 27.60 -9.67
CA GLY A 882 21.30 28.97 -9.17
C GLY A 882 22.04 29.01 -7.82
N ASP A 883 22.34 30.23 -7.34
CA ASP A 883 23.05 30.46 -6.07
C ASP A 883 22.12 30.27 -4.85
N LEU A 884 21.61 29.05 -4.67
CA LEU A 884 20.77 28.67 -3.54
C LEU A 884 21.61 28.44 -2.28
N GLY A 885 21.31 29.19 -1.22
CA GLY A 885 21.82 28.91 0.11
C GLY A 885 21.22 27.63 0.71
N ASN A 886 21.95 27.01 1.64
CA ASN A 886 21.40 25.96 2.49
C ASN A 886 20.28 26.53 3.37
N ALA A 887 19.29 25.70 3.70
CA ALA A 887 18.25 26.06 4.64
C ALA A 887 18.86 26.48 5.99
N VAL A 888 18.38 27.59 6.54
CA VAL A 888 18.85 28.14 7.82
C VAL A 888 17.87 27.75 8.92
N VAL A 889 18.40 27.45 10.11
CA VAL A 889 17.56 27.25 11.30
C VAL A 889 17.05 28.62 11.74
N VAL A 890 15.74 28.73 11.96
CA VAL A 890 15.05 29.99 12.30
C VAL A 890 14.67 30.06 13.78
N ASP A 891 14.78 28.94 14.50
CA ASP A 891 14.30 28.74 15.86
C ASP A 891 15.27 27.90 16.72
#